data_AF-A0A151MJ12-F1
#
_entry.id   AF-A0A151MJ12-F1
#
_cell.length_a   1.000
_cell.length_b   1.000
_cell.length_c   1.000
_cell.angle_alpha   90.00
_cell.angle_beta   90.00
_cell.angle_gamma   90.00
#
_symmetry.space_group_name_H-M   'P 1'
#
loop_
_entity.id
_entity.type
_entity.pdbx_description
1 polymer ?
#
loop_
_entity_poly.entity_id
_entity_poly.type
_entity_poly.pdbx_seq_one_letter_code
_entity_poly.pdbx_strand_id
1 'polypeptide(L)'
;MITSSCSPDAFNRPPAARQVLTGVQGNSHAGASGVPFSRINTVDLLLQEKDEAILKLENEISRLVGLESESKHKDTVIANLQDEIAVMTKKMAQEAARNDVEFTQKLLSFEQDIGAKTEEIKALKEKISNLQKGSSQVLCHSLLEKDREIANLKKEGEKLRKDQTLTTGLVTSLQKDISVKQQKILQLRLDADKLKKENREKDNQLALVSAKRIGELEFQVKGLQGEIQKCCTEEEVLKNRLAEKAKAEEELKEECERKSLQLKEMGRRERLVKGDLEQAKAQLKSFRSQMIGTVYSAEDTAEKTATDQQLVEKIKQIFEEVRVKEKVLDEEIRSKDAQHASADVLKKSLEEIQAFLKTSYCSHSLKSEICKLQELSIDTSVLWVHTPVIELKSKEDDIVNSKLRETVDSLEEAGKREAMLKEQLQVRENHLKIIRDENEILKQKLQEEIVEYKEQVRQHSQTIVALEDRLLEATLHQKNIEGQNLALQEKIKALQKDPPIPSSSISQDISDSEEFHSLLLEELAAARKEILSKQAIILGLKKDLSEAKARMSDMIGELSEKQKMELERNLNLVKCQESELNMLRQKLFAMSNLVDKKDKDLKTAAEELRRAKENLKILNATKKKEVKFEKLPQKSVQTNTATVNDVPETKKEPALDLADLGAKCKGLRHEEVIRRQKDALIELRDRIKTLEKTHSAKKVPEALIVLKKDLSEQVTQKIGLEKEHMPTKKEASKPSRYSPNVYSNIAMGRTAKLEMSDAFDSEKMYLDLIHALGSLMNMKELTGVQPVKHLSQDEREKVGLQRQKDLELLYDKISKLKSQLERKELLLKEYESDIEQLRVNKESLQVCQKEMTKLEDEVYREAEENALLKEALGRTQLQLNQEKRLNRAIKLHKPGAKKIYFAGKIPRLTMILLMRVYCSQCASPANNS
;
A
#
# COMPACT_ATOMS: atom_id res chain seq x y z
N MET A 1 20.75 33.25 89.84
CA MET A 1 21.95 33.43 90.68
C MET A 1 21.49 34.18 91.92
N ILE A 2 21.36 33.50 93.06
CA ILE A 2 22.43 33.26 94.05
C ILE A 2 22.63 34.52 94.93
N THR A 3 21.98 34.47 96.08
CA THR A 3 22.47 34.72 97.45
C THR A 3 23.27 35.98 97.83
N SER A 4 22.97 36.42 99.07
CA SER A 4 23.92 36.74 100.14
C SER A 4 24.38 38.20 100.26
N SER A 5 23.97 38.86 101.36
CA SER A 5 24.81 39.24 102.54
C SER A 5 25.52 40.59 102.35
N CYS A 6 25.78 41.44 103.33
CA CYS A 6 25.80 41.36 104.78
C CYS A 6 25.89 42.83 105.30
N SER A 7 25.45 43.10 106.54
CA SER A 7 26.00 44.21 107.36
C SER A 7 27.50 43.97 107.63
N PRO A 8 28.28 45.00 108.02
CA PRO A 8 28.46 45.25 109.46
C PRO A 8 28.62 46.73 109.85
N ASP A 9 27.93 47.07 110.94
CA ASP A 9 28.44 47.62 112.20
C ASP A 9 29.81 48.37 112.30
N ALA A 10 29.70 49.50 113.00
CA ALA A 10 30.43 49.86 114.24
C ALA A 10 31.76 50.64 114.19
N PHE A 11 31.99 51.30 115.35
CA PHE A 11 33.01 52.26 115.78
C PHE A 11 32.68 53.73 115.45
N ASN A 12 32.38 54.63 116.39
CA ASN A 12 32.92 54.75 117.75
C ASN A 12 31.92 55.23 118.81
N ARG A 13 32.16 54.67 120.00
CA ARG A 13 31.55 54.91 121.31
C ARG A 13 32.03 56.23 121.96
N PRO A 14 31.36 56.67 123.04
CA PRO A 14 31.72 57.80 123.90
C PRO A 14 32.72 57.37 125.01
N PRO A 15 33.14 58.31 125.87
CA PRO A 15 32.93 58.14 127.31
C PRO A 15 32.26 59.38 127.93
N ALA A 16 31.33 59.21 128.89
CA ALA A 16 31.58 59.03 130.31
C ALA A 16 31.99 60.36 130.99
N ALA A 17 31.15 60.87 131.90
CA ALA A 17 31.29 60.61 133.34
C ALA A 17 32.48 61.41 133.90
N ARG A 18 32.38 62.17 134.97
CA ARG A 18 31.35 62.35 135.97
C ARG A 18 31.97 63.39 136.90
N GLN A 19 31.09 64.13 137.57
CA GLN A 19 31.23 64.41 138.99
C GLN A 19 32.32 65.36 139.49
N VAL A 20 31.82 66.11 140.48
CA VAL A 20 32.44 66.46 141.75
C VAL A 20 33.04 67.86 141.74
N LEU A 21 32.28 68.83 142.28
CA LEU A 21 32.12 69.11 143.72
C LEU A 21 33.43 69.53 144.37
N THR A 22 33.22 70.40 145.35
CA THR A 22 34.10 70.90 146.39
C THR A 22 34.57 72.31 146.07
N GLY A 23 34.48 73.25 147.01
CA GLY A 23 34.09 73.11 148.39
C GLY A 23 33.99 74.51 148.95
N VAL A 24 33.02 74.80 149.82
CA VAL A 24 33.14 74.38 151.22
C VAL A 24 34.42 74.98 151.79
N GLN A 25 34.31 75.96 152.67
CA GLN A 25 34.22 75.75 154.11
C GLN A 25 34.30 77.15 154.75
N GLY A 26 33.57 77.45 155.80
CA GLY A 26 32.83 76.56 156.66
C GLY A 26 32.27 77.39 157.81
N ASN A 27 31.18 76.92 158.39
CA ASN A 27 31.21 76.06 159.58
C ASN A 27 31.21 76.95 160.84
N SER A 28 30.40 76.72 161.86
CA SER A 28 29.59 75.54 162.19
C SER A 28 28.52 75.96 163.21
N HIS A 29 27.45 75.16 163.25
CA HIS A 29 26.82 74.61 164.43
C HIS A 29 26.71 75.42 165.75
N ALA A 30 25.45 75.65 166.11
CA ALA A 30 24.80 75.28 167.36
C ALA A 30 25.66 75.10 168.63
N GLY A 31 25.31 75.87 169.67
CA GLY A 31 25.35 75.39 171.05
C GLY A 31 26.00 76.32 172.08
N ALA A 32 25.12 77.04 172.80
CA ALA A 32 25.21 77.39 174.22
C ALA A 32 26.17 78.49 174.73
N SER A 33 25.49 79.45 175.40
CA SER A 33 25.85 80.18 176.62
C SER A 33 26.95 81.24 176.60
N GLY A 34 26.56 82.42 177.12
CA GLY A 34 27.46 83.29 177.86
C GLY A 34 27.38 84.77 177.49
N VAL A 35 26.35 85.46 177.98
CA VAL A 35 26.43 86.87 178.44
C VAL A 35 27.62 87.00 179.43
N PRO A 36 28.06 88.20 179.88
CA PRO A 36 27.68 89.57 179.51
C PRO A 36 28.90 90.50 179.38
N PHE A 37 28.68 91.78 179.05
CA PHE A 37 29.40 92.82 179.78
C PHE A 37 28.46 93.96 180.16
N SER A 38 28.33 94.12 181.47
CA SER A 38 27.63 95.20 182.14
C SER A 38 28.61 96.32 182.51
N ARG A 39 28.04 97.51 182.68
CA ARG A 39 28.39 98.54 183.69
C ARG A 39 29.59 99.45 183.41
N ILE A 40 29.59 100.70 183.85
CA ILE A 40 28.58 101.69 184.29
C ILE A 40 29.38 103.01 184.29
N ASN A 41 28.68 104.13 184.07
CA ASN A 41 28.91 105.53 184.44
C ASN A 41 30.30 105.90 185.04
N THR A 42 30.87 107.06 184.78
CA THR A 42 30.30 108.36 185.20
C THR A 42 31.13 109.50 184.61
N VAL A 43 30.45 110.63 184.43
CA VAL A 43 30.80 111.87 183.73
C VAL A 43 32.06 112.57 184.30
N ASP A 44 33.08 112.78 183.45
CA ASP A 44 33.92 114.01 183.36
C ASP A 44 35.17 113.91 182.41
N LEU A 45 35.33 112.85 181.58
CA LEU A 45 36.44 112.71 180.60
C LEU A 45 36.04 112.87 179.10
N LEU A 46 34.79 113.21 178.79
CA LEU A 46 34.17 113.09 177.45
C LEU A 46 34.62 114.08 176.37
N LEU A 47 35.53 115.01 176.65
CA LEU A 47 35.96 115.99 175.64
C LEU A 47 37.28 115.63 174.93
N GLN A 48 38.12 114.73 175.45
CA GLN A 48 39.44 114.47 174.88
C GLN A 48 39.52 113.25 173.94
N GLU A 49 38.63 112.25 174.07
CA GLU A 49 38.64 111.03 173.22
C GLU A 49 37.99 111.19 171.84
N LYS A 50 37.12 112.19 171.65
CA LYS A 50 36.37 112.38 170.40
C LYS A 50 37.25 112.85 169.24
N ASP A 51 38.30 113.62 169.51
CA ASP A 51 39.18 114.17 168.48
C ASP A 51 40.15 113.12 167.91
N GLU A 52 40.52 112.08 168.69
CA GLU A 52 41.44 111.03 168.21
C GLU A 52 40.75 110.00 167.29
N ALA A 53 39.42 109.85 167.36
CA ALA A 53 38.65 108.94 166.51
C ALA A 53 38.46 109.44 165.07
N ILE A 54 38.39 110.76 164.87
CA ILE A 54 38.17 111.37 163.55
C ILE A 54 39.39 111.13 162.64
N LEU A 55 40.59 111.24 163.19
CA LEU A 55 41.83 111.12 162.42
C LEU A 55 42.07 109.69 161.86
N LYS A 56 41.52 108.66 162.51
CA LYS A 56 41.57 107.28 161.99
C LYS A 56 40.63 107.05 160.81
N LEU A 57 39.46 107.69 160.79
CA LEU A 57 38.50 107.57 159.69
C LEU A 57 38.99 108.26 158.42
N GLU A 58 39.67 109.41 158.53
CA GLU A 58 40.25 110.10 157.37
C GLU A 58 41.34 109.27 156.68
N ASN A 59 42.19 108.58 157.45
CA ASN A 59 43.20 107.67 156.90
C ASN A 59 42.56 106.49 156.16
N GLU A 60 41.45 105.94 156.67
CA GLU A 60 40.76 104.82 156.03
C GLU A 60 40.05 105.24 154.74
N ILE A 61 39.47 106.44 154.68
CA ILE A 61 38.87 107.00 153.46
C ILE A 61 39.95 107.16 152.37
N SER A 62 41.14 107.66 152.73
CA SER A 62 42.24 107.83 151.79
C SER A 62 42.70 106.50 151.17
N ARG A 63 42.66 105.39 151.92
CA ARG A 63 42.97 104.05 151.43
C ARG A 63 41.90 103.52 150.46
N LEU A 64 40.62 103.79 150.74
CA LEU A 64 39.49 103.29 149.93
C LEU A 64 39.38 103.96 148.56
N VAL A 65 39.76 105.23 148.42
CA VAL A 65 39.75 105.94 147.13
C VAL A 65 40.65 105.26 146.08
N GLY A 66 41.81 104.74 146.50
CA GLY A 66 42.69 103.98 145.60
C GLY A 66 42.03 102.72 145.07
N LEU A 67 41.35 101.96 145.93
CA LEU A 67 40.62 100.75 145.54
C LEU A 67 39.41 101.05 144.65
N GLU A 68 38.73 102.18 144.86
CA GLU A 68 37.62 102.61 144.01
C GLU A 68 38.09 102.91 142.57
N SER A 69 39.25 103.55 142.42
CA SER A 69 39.83 103.83 141.10
C SER A 69 40.26 102.56 140.35
N GLU A 70 40.85 101.59 141.05
CA GLU A 70 41.23 100.28 140.52
C GLU A 70 40.00 99.46 140.09
N SER A 71 38.92 99.50 140.87
CA SER A 71 37.65 98.83 140.52
C SER A 71 37.08 99.39 139.21
N LYS A 72 37.00 100.72 139.09
CA LYS A 72 36.51 101.38 137.86
C LYS A 72 37.34 101.02 136.62
N HIS A 73 38.66 100.88 136.78
CA HIS A 73 39.53 100.44 135.70
C HIS A 73 39.22 99.00 135.26
N LYS A 74 39.04 98.07 136.21
CA LYS A 74 38.68 96.68 135.90
C LYS A 74 37.31 96.58 135.23
N ASP A 75 36.32 97.35 135.68
CA ASP A 75 35.00 97.41 135.05
C ASP A 75 35.08 97.90 133.59
N THR A 76 35.97 98.87 133.32
CA THR A 76 36.22 99.36 131.95
C THR A 76 36.86 98.27 131.06
N VAL A 77 37.83 97.52 131.60
CA VAL A 77 38.46 96.41 130.87
C VAL A 77 37.46 95.28 130.61
N ILE A 78 36.60 94.96 131.59
CA ILE A 78 35.54 93.96 131.43
C ILE A 78 34.56 94.38 130.34
N ALA A 79 34.13 95.65 130.32
CA ALA A 79 33.25 96.18 129.27
C ALA A 79 33.91 96.06 127.88
N ASN A 80 35.18 96.42 127.74
CA ASN A 80 35.90 96.30 126.47
C ASN A 80 36.02 94.83 125.99
N LEU A 81 36.30 93.90 126.89
CA LEU A 81 36.36 92.47 126.55
C LEU A 81 34.98 91.90 126.20
N GLN A 82 33.92 92.36 126.86
CA GLN A 82 32.55 91.99 126.52
C GLN A 82 32.15 92.50 125.12
N ASP A 83 32.52 93.73 124.78
CA ASP A 83 32.30 94.29 123.43
C ASP A 83 33.10 93.52 122.37
N GLU A 84 34.36 93.14 122.64
CA GLU A 84 35.18 92.36 121.72
C GLU A 84 34.61 90.94 121.49
N ILE A 85 34.13 90.28 122.56
CA ILE A 85 33.42 89.00 122.47
C ILE A 85 32.12 89.15 121.65
N ALA A 86 31.37 90.23 121.85
CA ALA A 86 30.14 90.48 121.09
C ALA A 86 30.43 90.67 119.59
N VAL A 87 31.49 91.43 119.26
CA VAL A 87 31.92 91.62 117.87
C VAL A 87 32.41 90.32 117.25
N MET A 88 33.21 89.51 117.95
CA MET A 88 33.64 88.20 117.46
C MET A 88 32.47 87.24 117.27
N THR A 89 31.53 87.20 118.22
CA THR A 89 30.31 86.38 118.12
C THR A 89 29.49 86.77 116.89
N LYS A 90 29.35 88.07 116.61
CA LYS A 90 28.65 88.57 115.41
C LYS A 90 29.38 88.19 114.12
N LYS A 91 30.71 88.32 114.07
CA LYS A 91 31.51 87.91 112.90
C LYS A 91 31.40 86.42 112.64
N MET A 92 31.54 85.58 113.67
CA MET A 92 31.38 84.14 113.55
C MET A 92 29.98 83.74 113.09
N ALA A 93 28.93 84.38 113.62
CA ALA A 93 27.56 84.14 113.18
C ALA A 93 27.34 84.55 111.71
N GLN A 94 27.90 85.70 111.29
CA GLN A 94 27.80 86.18 109.92
C GLN A 94 28.58 85.29 108.93
N GLU A 95 29.76 84.82 109.32
CA GLU A 95 30.58 83.93 108.50
C GLU A 95 29.97 82.53 108.40
N ALA A 96 29.40 82.01 109.50
CA ALA A 96 28.63 80.76 109.49
C ALA A 96 27.41 80.86 108.57
N ALA A 97 26.63 81.94 108.65
CA ALA A 97 25.48 82.15 107.77
C ALA A 97 25.87 82.30 106.29
N ARG A 98 26.99 82.99 106.00
CA ARG A 98 27.50 83.14 104.63
C ARG A 98 27.93 81.79 104.05
N ASN A 99 28.66 81.00 104.82
CA ASN A 99 29.11 79.66 104.39
C ASN A 99 27.93 78.70 104.20
N ASP A 100 26.90 78.77 105.04
CA ASP A 100 25.69 77.95 104.91
C ASP A 100 24.89 78.28 103.63
N VAL A 101 24.74 79.56 103.31
CA VAL A 101 24.11 80.00 102.05
C VAL A 101 24.92 79.57 100.83
N GLU A 102 26.25 79.72 100.86
CA GLU A 102 27.12 79.31 99.74
C GLU A 102 27.11 77.77 99.55
N PHE A 103 27.11 77.01 100.64
CA PHE A 103 27.01 75.54 100.60
C PHE A 103 25.65 75.10 100.05
N THR A 104 24.56 75.71 100.51
CA THR A 104 23.20 75.44 100.03
C THR A 104 23.06 75.75 98.54
N GLN A 105 23.66 76.85 98.07
CA GLN A 105 23.65 77.21 96.65
C GLN A 105 24.43 76.20 95.78
N LYS A 106 25.60 75.74 96.23
CA LYS A 106 26.37 74.69 95.54
C LYS A 106 25.60 73.37 95.48
N LEU A 107 24.95 72.97 96.58
CA LEU A 107 24.08 71.80 96.60
C LEU A 107 22.94 71.91 95.60
N LEU A 108 22.24 73.05 95.54
CA LEU A 108 21.17 73.27 94.57
C LEU A 108 21.68 73.20 93.12
N SER A 109 22.87 73.74 92.83
CA SER A 109 23.46 73.61 91.48
C SER A 109 23.81 72.16 91.13
N PHE A 110 24.36 71.39 92.08
CA PHE A 110 24.63 69.97 91.85
C PHE A 110 23.35 69.15 91.68
N GLU A 111 22.29 69.48 92.41
CA GLU A 111 20.99 68.82 92.28
C GLU A 111 20.35 69.10 90.92
N GLN A 112 20.46 70.33 90.41
CA GLN A 112 20.06 70.70 89.05
C GLN A 112 20.87 69.95 87.98
N ASP A 113 22.19 69.89 88.12
CA ASP A 113 23.06 69.18 87.18
C ASP A 113 22.81 67.67 87.18
N ILE A 114 22.61 67.06 88.36
CA ILE A 114 22.22 65.65 88.48
C ILE A 114 20.87 65.42 87.81
N GLY A 115 19.90 66.32 88.00
CA GLY A 115 18.60 66.28 87.33
C GLY A 115 18.75 66.31 85.81
N ALA A 116 19.52 67.27 85.28
CA ALA A 116 19.78 67.39 83.84
C ALA A 116 20.49 66.14 83.27
N LYS A 117 21.51 65.63 83.96
CA LYS A 117 22.22 64.40 83.57
C LYS A 117 21.34 63.16 83.64
N THR A 118 20.41 63.11 84.58
CA THR A 118 19.44 62.00 84.68
C THR A 118 18.49 61.99 83.48
N GLU A 119 17.99 63.15 83.06
CA GLU A 119 17.16 63.26 81.86
C GLU A 119 17.95 62.99 80.57
N GLU A 120 19.21 63.43 80.47
CA GLU A 120 20.10 63.09 79.35
C GLU A 120 20.31 61.57 79.26
N ILE A 121 20.58 60.89 80.37
CA ILE A 121 20.70 59.42 80.42
C ILE A 121 19.40 58.74 79.99
N LYS A 122 18.24 59.26 80.41
CA LYS A 122 16.94 58.73 80.02
C LYS A 122 16.68 58.87 78.52
N ALA A 123 16.98 60.04 77.94
CA ALA A 123 16.89 60.29 76.50
C ALA A 123 17.83 59.38 75.68
N LEU A 124 19.07 59.18 76.15
CA LEU A 124 20.01 58.27 75.51
C LEU A 124 19.55 56.81 75.58
N LYS A 125 19.01 56.35 76.71
CA LYS A 125 18.43 55.01 76.84
C LYS A 125 17.26 54.80 75.88
N GLU A 126 16.40 55.80 75.70
CA GLU A 126 15.29 55.75 74.74
C GLU A 126 15.81 55.67 73.30
N LYS A 127 16.81 56.48 72.95
CA LYS A 127 17.45 56.43 71.63
C LYS A 127 18.09 55.07 71.34
N ILE A 128 18.77 54.47 72.32
CA ILE A 128 19.32 53.11 72.21
C ILE A 128 18.21 52.09 72.00
N SER A 129 17.11 52.17 72.76
CA SER A 129 15.96 51.27 72.62
C SER A 129 15.33 51.38 71.23
N ASN A 130 15.16 52.60 70.70
CA ASN A 130 14.60 52.83 69.37
C ASN A 130 15.52 52.33 68.25
N LEU A 131 16.83 52.54 68.37
CA LEU A 131 17.82 51.99 67.42
C LEU A 131 17.85 50.45 67.47
N GLN A 132 17.80 49.85 68.65
CA GLN A 132 17.71 48.39 68.80
C GLN A 132 16.45 47.82 68.16
N LYS A 133 15.29 48.47 68.38
CA LYS A 133 14.03 48.09 67.72
C LYS A 133 14.13 48.21 66.19
N GLY A 134 14.62 49.34 65.68
CA GLY A 134 14.81 49.56 64.24
C GLY A 134 15.76 48.53 63.62
N SER A 135 16.90 48.25 64.25
CA SER A 135 17.85 47.23 63.80
C SER A 135 17.23 45.83 63.80
N SER A 136 16.46 45.47 64.83
CA SER A 136 15.79 44.17 64.89
C SER A 136 14.72 44.03 63.79
N GLN A 137 14.00 45.11 63.48
CA GLN A 137 12.98 45.11 62.43
C GLN A 137 13.59 44.96 61.04
N VAL A 138 14.71 45.64 60.75
CA VAL A 138 15.44 45.50 59.49
C VAL A 138 15.99 44.08 59.32
N LEU A 139 16.55 43.51 60.39
CA LEU A 139 17.00 42.11 60.39
C LEU A 139 15.85 41.13 60.15
N CYS A 140 14.71 41.30 60.82
CA CYS A 140 13.52 40.47 60.60
C CYS A 140 13.00 40.58 59.15
N HIS A 141 12.96 41.78 58.58
CA HIS A 141 12.52 41.96 57.19
C HIS A 141 13.49 41.29 56.20
N SER A 142 14.80 41.47 56.40
CA SER A 142 15.83 40.85 55.57
C SER A 142 15.80 39.32 55.68
N LEU A 143 15.59 38.76 56.87
CA LEU A 143 15.43 37.31 57.06
C LEU A 143 14.18 36.78 56.36
N LEU A 144 13.04 37.47 56.47
CA LEU A 144 11.81 37.07 55.77
C LEU A 144 11.96 37.12 54.25
N GLU A 145 12.67 38.13 53.73
CA GLU A 145 12.98 38.23 52.30
C GLU A 145 13.88 37.06 51.84
N LYS A 146 14.90 36.71 52.65
CA LYS A 146 15.76 35.56 52.40
C LYS A 146 15.01 34.23 52.48
N ASP A 147 14.11 34.07 53.44
CA ASP A 147 13.26 32.87 53.54
C ASP A 147 12.32 32.74 52.33
N ARG A 148 11.77 33.86 51.85
CA ARG A 148 10.96 33.89 50.62
C ARG A 148 11.79 33.51 49.40
N GLU A 149 13.01 34.02 49.29
CA GLU A 149 13.96 33.67 48.23
C GLU A 149 14.30 32.16 48.27
N ILE A 150 14.60 31.63 49.45
CA ILE A 150 14.86 30.19 49.66
C ILE A 150 13.63 29.36 49.26
N ALA A 151 12.42 29.78 49.63
CA ALA A 151 11.19 29.07 49.25
C ALA A 151 10.98 29.05 47.73
N ASN A 152 11.25 30.17 47.05
CA ASN A 152 11.18 30.26 45.60
C ASN A 152 12.21 29.36 44.91
N LEU A 153 13.48 29.41 45.34
CA LEU A 153 14.54 28.56 44.81
C LEU A 153 14.26 27.08 45.05
N LYS A 154 13.70 26.70 46.19
CA LYS A 154 13.24 25.32 46.46
C LYS A 154 12.15 24.89 45.48
N LYS A 155 11.14 25.73 45.25
CA LYS A 155 10.06 25.45 44.29
C LYS A 155 10.59 25.30 42.86
N GLU A 156 11.53 26.15 42.45
CA GLU A 156 12.19 26.05 41.14
C GLU A 156 13.03 24.78 41.03
N GLY A 157 13.79 24.41 42.07
CA GLY A 157 14.54 23.15 42.12
C GLY A 157 13.65 21.91 42.05
N GLU A 158 12.49 21.92 42.71
CA GLU A 158 11.49 20.86 42.59
C GLU A 158 10.88 20.77 41.19
N LYS A 159 10.59 21.92 40.57
CA LYS A 159 10.12 21.97 39.18
C LYS A 159 11.17 21.38 38.23
N LEU A 160 12.42 21.82 38.34
CA LEU A 160 13.52 21.30 37.53
C LEU A 160 13.74 19.79 37.74
N ARG A 161 13.60 19.27 38.97
CA ARG A 161 13.63 17.82 39.22
C ARG A 161 12.51 17.07 38.52
N LYS A 162 11.28 17.61 38.53
CA LYS A 162 10.13 17.01 37.82
C LYS A 162 10.39 16.99 36.32
N ASP A 163 10.83 18.11 35.76
CA ASP A 163 11.16 18.25 34.34
C ASP A 163 12.31 17.31 33.93
N GLN A 164 13.34 17.17 34.77
CA GLN A 164 14.43 16.21 34.56
C GLN A 164 13.94 14.76 34.58
N THR A 165 13.03 14.42 35.51
CA THR A 165 12.45 13.07 35.60
C THR A 165 11.61 12.76 34.36
N LEU A 166 10.77 13.70 33.91
CA LEU A 166 9.98 13.57 32.68
C LEU A 166 10.87 13.41 31.45
N THR A 167 11.91 14.24 31.33
CA THR A 167 12.87 14.18 30.21
C THR A 167 13.61 12.84 30.20
N THR A 168 14.04 12.35 31.37
CA THR A 168 14.69 11.04 31.50
C THR A 168 13.73 9.89 31.12
N GLY A 169 12.47 9.98 31.53
CA GLY A 169 11.42 9.03 31.13
C GLY A 169 11.19 9.02 29.61
N LEU A 170 11.15 10.19 28.98
CA LEU A 170 11.03 10.30 27.52
C LEU A 170 12.25 9.72 26.79
N VAL A 171 13.46 10.07 27.24
CA VAL A 171 14.70 9.54 26.64
C VAL A 171 14.75 8.02 26.75
N THR A 172 14.41 7.45 27.90
CA THR A 172 14.38 5.98 28.07
C THR A 172 13.30 5.32 27.21
N SER A 173 12.14 5.95 27.03
CA SER A 173 11.10 5.46 26.10
C SER A 173 11.58 5.49 24.65
N LEU A 174 12.15 6.63 24.21
CA LEU A 174 12.69 6.77 22.86
C LEU A 174 13.83 5.78 22.60
N GLN A 175 14.69 5.53 23.60
CA GLN A 175 15.78 4.57 23.48
C GLN A 175 15.27 3.13 23.31
N LYS A 176 14.17 2.76 23.99
CA LYS A 176 13.49 1.47 23.78
C LYS A 176 12.89 1.39 22.37
N ASP A 177 12.18 2.42 21.94
CA ASP A 177 11.57 2.47 20.60
C ASP A 177 12.61 2.39 19.48
N ILE A 178 13.75 3.08 19.65
CA ILE A 178 14.90 3.00 18.72
C ILE A 178 15.44 1.57 18.66
N SER A 179 15.59 0.90 19.81
CA SER A 179 16.09 -0.47 19.87
C SER A 179 15.13 -1.46 19.17
N VAL A 180 13.82 -1.32 19.39
CA VAL A 180 12.79 -2.13 18.72
C VAL A 180 12.79 -1.87 17.21
N LYS A 181 12.88 -0.60 16.79
CA LYS A 181 12.98 -0.24 15.36
C LYS A 181 14.26 -0.79 14.74
N GLN A 182 15.40 -0.75 15.43
CA GLN A 182 16.65 -1.35 14.96
C GLN A 182 16.53 -2.87 14.78
N GLN A 183 15.90 -3.58 15.72
CA GLN A 183 15.64 -5.01 15.57
C GLN A 183 14.72 -5.30 14.37
N LYS A 184 13.67 -4.50 14.16
CA LYS A 184 12.77 -4.64 12.99
C LYS A 184 13.50 -4.36 11.67
N ILE A 185 14.40 -3.37 11.63
CA ILE A 185 15.24 -3.10 10.46
C ILE A 185 16.14 -4.30 10.14
N LEU A 186 16.78 -4.90 11.16
CA LEU A 186 17.60 -6.10 10.97
C LEU A 186 16.78 -7.28 10.42
N GLN A 187 15.57 -7.50 10.96
CA GLN A 187 14.67 -8.53 10.44
C GLN A 187 14.28 -8.27 8.98
N LEU A 188 13.87 -7.04 8.64
CA LEU A 188 13.50 -6.68 7.28
C LEU A 188 14.68 -6.80 6.30
N ARG A 189 15.92 -6.54 6.74
CA ARG A 189 17.12 -6.77 5.93
C ARG A 189 17.32 -8.26 5.61
N LEU A 190 17.16 -9.13 6.61
CA LEU A 190 17.27 -10.59 6.40
C LEU A 190 16.18 -11.10 5.45
N ASP A 191 14.95 -10.62 5.60
CA ASP A 191 13.83 -10.98 4.72
C ASP A 191 14.07 -10.48 3.28
N ALA A 192 14.60 -9.26 3.12
CA ALA A 192 14.95 -8.71 1.82
C ALA A 192 16.08 -9.52 1.14
N ASP A 193 17.10 -9.94 1.90
CA ASP A 193 18.18 -10.77 1.36
C ASP A 193 17.69 -12.18 0.98
N LYS A 194 16.74 -12.74 1.73
CA LYS A 194 16.07 -14.00 1.38
C LYS A 194 15.27 -13.86 0.08
N LEU A 195 14.46 -12.81 -0.05
CA LEU A 195 13.68 -12.55 -1.26
C LEU A 195 14.58 -12.28 -2.47
N LYS A 196 15.72 -11.60 -2.29
CA LYS A 196 16.72 -11.43 -3.37
C LYS A 196 17.28 -12.76 -3.86
N LYS A 197 17.58 -13.70 -2.95
CA LYS A 197 18.04 -15.04 -3.33
C LYS A 197 16.96 -15.81 -4.09
N GLU A 198 15.71 -15.77 -3.61
CA GLU A 198 14.58 -16.41 -4.27
C GLU A 198 14.30 -15.82 -5.67
N ASN A 199 14.40 -14.49 -5.82
CA ASN A 199 14.29 -13.85 -7.14
C ASN A 199 15.40 -14.31 -8.08
N ARG A 200 16.66 -14.34 -7.63
CA ARG A 200 17.78 -14.85 -8.46
C ARG A 200 17.53 -16.31 -8.90
N GLU A 201 16.96 -17.13 -8.03
CA GLU A 201 16.64 -18.52 -8.37
C GLU A 201 15.49 -18.63 -9.38
N LYS A 202 14.43 -17.81 -9.22
CA LYS A 202 13.33 -17.73 -10.21
C LYS A 202 13.82 -17.20 -11.55
N ASP A 203 14.70 -16.20 -11.56
CA ASP A 203 15.31 -15.66 -12.78
C ASP A 203 16.14 -16.74 -13.50
N ASN A 204 16.91 -17.53 -12.74
CA ASN A 204 17.66 -18.66 -13.30
C ASN A 204 16.74 -19.76 -13.87
N GLN A 205 15.63 -20.08 -13.18
CA GLN A 205 14.64 -21.03 -13.67
C GLN A 205 13.96 -20.51 -14.93
N LEU A 206 13.59 -19.23 -14.97
CA LEU A 206 13.00 -18.59 -16.14
C LEU A 206 13.98 -18.65 -17.31
N ALA A 207 15.24 -18.27 -17.12
CA ALA A 207 16.27 -18.35 -18.15
C ALA A 207 16.43 -19.77 -18.71
N LEU A 208 16.39 -20.80 -17.86
CA LEU A 208 16.44 -22.20 -18.29
C LEU A 208 15.22 -22.60 -19.13
N VAL A 209 14.01 -22.20 -18.71
CA VAL A 209 12.76 -22.49 -19.45
C VAL A 209 12.74 -21.74 -20.77
N SER A 210 13.15 -20.47 -20.79
CA SER A 210 13.29 -19.67 -22.01
C SER A 210 14.27 -20.32 -22.99
N ALA A 211 15.45 -20.75 -22.51
CA ALA A 211 16.44 -21.43 -23.35
C ALA A 211 15.91 -22.74 -23.94
N LYS A 212 15.19 -23.55 -23.16
CA LYS A 212 14.53 -24.77 -23.67
C LYS A 212 13.50 -24.45 -24.75
N ARG A 213 12.65 -23.45 -24.53
CA ARG A 213 11.61 -23.07 -25.50
C ARG A 213 12.20 -22.53 -26.79
N ILE A 214 13.28 -21.74 -26.71
CA ILE A 214 14.02 -21.27 -27.88
C ILE A 214 14.59 -22.47 -28.65
N GLY A 215 15.23 -23.42 -27.98
CA GLY A 215 15.76 -24.62 -28.64
C GLY A 215 14.68 -25.48 -29.33
N GLU A 216 13.48 -25.60 -28.73
CA GLU A 216 12.34 -26.28 -29.37
C GLU A 216 11.87 -25.54 -30.64
N LEU A 217 11.76 -24.22 -30.57
CA LEU A 217 11.35 -23.40 -31.71
C LEU A 217 12.41 -23.45 -32.83
N GLU A 218 13.69 -23.38 -32.50
CA GLU A 218 14.79 -23.54 -33.46
C GLU A 218 14.74 -24.91 -34.16
N PHE A 219 14.42 -25.97 -33.42
CA PHE A 219 14.26 -27.31 -34.00
C PHE A 219 13.06 -27.37 -34.96
N GLN A 220 11.92 -26.77 -34.59
CA GLN A 220 10.75 -26.69 -35.47
C GLN A 220 11.02 -25.86 -36.72
N VAL A 221 11.70 -24.72 -36.59
CA VAL A 221 12.09 -23.87 -37.72
C VAL A 221 13.00 -24.64 -38.68
N LYS A 222 13.99 -25.39 -38.16
CA LYS A 222 14.84 -26.25 -39.01
C LYS A 222 14.04 -27.35 -39.70
N GLY A 223 13.07 -27.95 -39.03
CA GLY A 223 12.17 -28.94 -39.62
C GLY A 223 11.37 -28.37 -40.80
N LEU A 224 10.67 -27.26 -40.58
CA LEU A 224 9.90 -26.57 -41.62
C LEU A 224 10.79 -26.08 -42.76
N GLN A 225 11.99 -25.58 -42.47
CA GLN A 225 12.96 -25.17 -43.49
C GLN A 225 13.38 -26.36 -44.37
N GLY A 226 13.58 -27.55 -43.78
CA GLY A 226 13.85 -28.78 -44.54
C GLY A 226 12.68 -29.21 -45.41
N GLU A 227 11.44 -29.09 -44.92
CA GLU A 227 10.23 -29.37 -45.70
C GLU A 227 10.04 -28.40 -46.86
N ILE A 228 10.23 -27.09 -46.63
CA ILE A 228 10.21 -26.07 -47.68
C ILE A 228 11.25 -26.39 -48.76
N GLN A 229 12.48 -26.74 -48.36
CA GLN A 229 13.54 -27.06 -49.30
C GLN A 229 13.21 -28.31 -50.13
N LYS A 230 12.57 -29.31 -49.52
CA LYS A 230 12.06 -30.49 -50.23
C LYS A 230 10.97 -30.12 -51.24
N CYS A 231 9.97 -29.33 -50.83
CA CYS A 231 8.92 -28.86 -51.74
C CYS A 231 9.47 -28.04 -52.91
N CYS A 232 10.46 -27.17 -52.68
CA CYS A 232 11.11 -26.43 -53.76
C CYS A 232 11.80 -27.36 -54.78
N THR A 233 12.50 -28.40 -54.30
CA THR A 233 13.10 -29.39 -55.21
C THR A 233 12.06 -30.20 -55.98
N GLU A 234 10.95 -30.56 -55.34
CA GLU A 234 9.83 -31.26 -55.99
C GLU A 234 9.16 -30.38 -57.05
N GLU A 235 8.93 -29.09 -56.74
CA GLU A 235 8.40 -28.11 -57.67
C GLU A 235 9.32 -27.92 -58.88
N GLU A 236 10.64 -27.85 -58.67
CA GLU A 236 11.62 -27.69 -59.74
C GLU A 236 11.66 -28.92 -60.67
N VAL A 237 11.57 -30.13 -60.10
CA VAL A 237 11.44 -31.38 -60.87
C VAL A 237 10.14 -31.41 -61.68
N LEU A 238 9.01 -31.00 -61.09
CA LEU A 238 7.73 -30.93 -61.79
C LEU A 238 7.76 -29.91 -62.92
N LYS A 239 8.39 -28.75 -62.71
CA LYS A 239 8.58 -27.72 -63.73
C LYS A 239 9.40 -28.24 -64.91
N ASN A 240 10.50 -28.95 -64.65
CA ASN A 240 11.31 -29.58 -65.69
C ASN A 240 10.51 -30.62 -66.48
N ARG A 241 9.74 -31.47 -65.77
CA ARG A 241 8.90 -32.50 -66.40
C ARG A 241 7.78 -31.91 -67.26
N LEU A 242 7.21 -30.77 -66.86
CA LEU A 242 6.25 -30.02 -67.68
C LEU A 242 6.90 -29.44 -68.94
N ALA A 243 8.11 -28.90 -68.84
CA ALA A 243 8.85 -28.38 -69.99
C ALA A 243 9.20 -29.50 -71.00
N GLU A 244 9.63 -30.67 -70.51
CA GLU A 244 9.87 -31.84 -71.37
C GLU A 244 8.60 -32.33 -72.05
N LYS A 245 7.47 -32.38 -71.33
CA LYS A 245 6.17 -32.77 -71.90
C LYS A 245 5.72 -31.80 -72.99
N ALA A 246 5.87 -30.49 -72.76
CA ALA A 246 5.51 -29.47 -73.76
C ALA A 246 6.35 -29.63 -75.03
N LYS A 247 7.64 -29.92 -74.90
CA LYS A 247 8.53 -30.18 -76.04
C LYS A 247 8.12 -31.44 -76.82
N ALA A 248 7.80 -32.53 -76.11
CA ALA A 248 7.33 -33.77 -76.75
C ALA A 248 5.99 -33.59 -77.47
N GLU A 249 5.09 -32.77 -76.91
CA GLU A 249 3.80 -32.44 -77.52
C GLU A 249 3.99 -31.61 -78.80
N GLU A 250 4.94 -30.68 -78.81
CA GLU A 250 5.32 -29.90 -80.00
C GLU A 250 5.91 -30.80 -81.10
N GLU A 251 6.82 -31.71 -80.76
CA GLU A 251 7.39 -32.69 -81.69
C GLU A 251 6.31 -33.61 -82.30
N LEU A 252 5.36 -34.08 -81.49
CA LEU A 252 4.19 -34.86 -81.94
C LEU A 252 3.28 -34.05 -82.87
N LYS A 253 3.07 -32.77 -82.58
CA LYS A 253 2.26 -31.88 -83.42
C LYS A 253 2.91 -31.69 -84.78
N GLU A 254 4.22 -31.44 -84.82
CA GLU A 254 4.97 -31.34 -86.07
C GLU A 254 4.92 -32.66 -86.87
N GLU A 255 5.02 -33.82 -86.21
CA GLU A 255 4.91 -35.10 -86.91
C GLU A 255 3.51 -35.37 -87.47
N CYS A 256 2.45 -35.00 -86.74
CA CYS A 256 1.08 -35.01 -87.24
C CYS A 256 0.91 -34.12 -88.48
N GLU A 257 1.49 -32.92 -88.47
CA GLU A 257 1.48 -32.02 -89.63
C GLU A 257 2.23 -32.62 -90.83
N ARG A 258 3.42 -33.21 -90.61
CA ARG A 258 4.18 -33.93 -91.65
C ARG A 258 3.36 -35.08 -92.26
N LYS A 259 2.74 -35.92 -91.42
CA LYS A 259 1.90 -37.04 -91.89
C LYS A 259 0.67 -36.56 -92.66
N SER A 260 0.05 -35.46 -92.22
CA SER A 260 -1.07 -34.83 -92.95
C SER A 260 -0.66 -34.36 -94.34
N LEU A 261 0.50 -33.73 -94.47
CA LEU A 261 1.05 -33.31 -95.77
C LEU A 261 1.34 -34.51 -96.68
N GLN A 262 1.94 -35.57 -96.14
CA GLN A 262 2.20 -36.81 -96.88
C GLN A 262 0.90 -37.46 -97.39
N LEU A 263 -0.15 -37.48 -96.58
CA LEU A 263 -1.49 -37.96 -96.96
C LEU A 263 -2.10 -37.13 -98.10
N LYS A 264 -1.98 -35.80 -98.04
CA LYS A 264 -2.43 -34.91 -99.13
C LYS A 264 -1.67 -35.18 -100.43
N GLU A 265 -0.38 -35.49 -100.36
CA GLU A 265 0.42 -35.82 -101.53
C GLU A 265 0.08 -37.20 -102.09
N MET A 266 -0.10 -38.21 -101.23
CA MET A 266 -0.59 -39.54 -101.63
C MET A 266 -1.94 -39.44 -102.34
N GLY A 267 -2.89 -38.67 -101.81
CA GLY A 267 -4.19 -38.46 -102.45
C GLY A 267 -4.12 -37.65 -103.77
N ARG A 268 -3.05 -36.90 -104.02
CA ARG A 268 -2.78 -36.31 -105.35
C ARG A 268 -2.27 -37.37 -106.33
N ARG A 269 -1.33 -38.23 -105.89
CA ARG A 269 -0.80 -39.33 -106.71
C ARG A 269 -1.88 -40.34 -107.07
N GLU A 270 -2.74 -40.69 -106.12
CA GLU A 270 -3.89 -41.57 -106.34
C GLU A 270 -4.83 -41.02 -107.43
N ARG A 271 -5.14 -39.70 -107.38
CA ARG A 271 -5.94 -39.05 -108.43
C ARG A 271 -5.29 -39.10 -109.80
N LEU A 272 -3.96 -38.94 -109.87
CA LEU A 272 -3.21 -39.04 -111.12
C LEU A 272 -3.31 -40.46 -111.69
N VAL A 273 -3.02 -41.48 -110.87
CA VAL A 273 -3.12 -42.90 -111.28
C VAL A 273 -4.54 -43.27 -111.70
N LYS A 274 -5.56 -42.76 -111.00
CA LYS A 274 -6.97 -42.96 -111.39
C LYS A 274 -7.27 -42.33 -112.75
N GLY A 275 -6.73 -41.14 -113.02
CA GLY A 275 -6.80 -40.49 -114.32
C GLY A 275 -6.14 -41.32 -115.42
N ASP A 276 -4.90 -41.79 -115.20
CA ASP A 276 -4.16 -42.63 -116.15
C ASP A 276 -4.89 -43.96 -116.43
N LEU A 277 -5.47 -44.57 -115.39
CA LEU A 277 -6.27 -45.79 -115.54
C LEU A 277 -7.52 -45.56 -116.38
N GLU A 278 -8.26 -44.47 -116.15
CA GLU A 278 -9.42 -44.12 -116.96
C GLU A 278 -9.03 -43.80 -118.42
N GLN A 279 -7.88 -43.16 -118.64
CA GLN A 279 -7.33 -42.95 -119.97
C GLN A 279 -6.99 -44.28 -120.66
N ALA A 280 -6.35 -45.23 -119.95
CA ALA A 280 -6.05 -46.56 -120.46
C ALA A 280 -7.34 -47.36 -120.77
N LYS A 281 -8.38 -47.25 -119.92
CA LYS A 281 -9.70 -47.82 -120.20
C LYS A 281 -10.32 -47.22 -121.46
N ALA A 282 -10.20 -45.90 -121.66
CA ALA A 282 -10.69 -45.23 -122.86
C ALA A 282 -9.94 -45.69 -124.13
N GLN A 283 -8.62 -45.83 -124.06
CA GLN A 283 -7.78 -46.38 -125.13
C GLN A 283 -8.14 -47.83 -125.45
N LEU A 284 -8.39 -48.66 -124.44
CA LEU A 284 -8.86 -50.04 -124.64
C LEU A 284 -10.23 -50.05 -125.30
N LYS A 285 -11.13 -49.12 -124.94
CA LYS A 285 -12.45 -48.98 -125.55
C LYS A 285 -12.35 -48.56 -127.02
N SER A 286 -11.47 -47.62 -127.37
CA SER A 286 -11.22 -47.25 -128.77
C SER A 286 -10.58 -48.38 -129.57
N PHE A 287 -9.64 -49.12 -128.96
CA PHE A 287 -9.03 -50.30 -129.58
C PHE A 287 -10.07 -51.41 -129.82
N ARG A 288 -10.97 -51.65 -128.85
CA ARG A 288 -12.11 -52.56 -129.01
C ARG A 288 -13.04 -52.10 -130.13
N SER A 289 -13.37 -50.81 -130.21
CA SER A 289 -14.17 -50.26 -131.31
C SER A 289 -13.47 -50.42 -132.66
N GLN A 290 -12.15 -50.29 -132.71
CA GLN A 290 -11.34 -50.52 -133.92
C GLN A 290 -11.34 -51.99 -134.32
N MET A 291 -11.18 -52.93 -133.37
CA MET A 291 -11.28 -54.37 -133.65
C MET A 291 -12.68 -54.79 -134.13
N ILE A 292 -13.74 -54.23 -133.54
CA ILE A 292 -15.12 -54.49 -133.98
C ILE A 292 -15.34 -53.95 -135.41
N GLY A 293 -14.72 -52.82 -135.77
CA GLY A 293 -14.73 -52.30 -137.14
C GLY A 293 -13.99 -53.19 -138.14
N THR A 294 -12.89 -53.84 -137.74
CA THR A 294 -12.14 -54.77 -138.61
C THR A 294 -12.79 -56.15 -138.73
N VAL A 295 -13.61 -56.57 -137.76
CA VAL A 295 -14.24 -57.91 -137.74
C VAL A 295 -15.62 -57.94 -138.43
N TYR A 296 -16.30 -56.79 -138.59
CA TYR A 296 -17.66 -56.73 -139.14
C TYR A 296 -17.80 -56.00 -140.49
N SER A 297 -16.72 -55.83 -141.26
CA SER A 297 -16.80 -55.33 -142.65
C SER A 297 -15.63 -55.81 -143.51
N ALA A 298 -15.66 -57.09 -143.90
CA ALA A 298 -15.18 -57.64 -145.18
C ALA A 298 -15.37 -59.18 -145.18
N GLU A 299 -16.11 -59.68 -146.17
CA GLU A 299 -16.20 -61.09 -146.53
C GLU A 299 -14.96 -61.56 -147.32
N ASP A 300 -14.79 -62.90 -147.31
CA ASP A 300 -13.91 -63.76 -148.12
C ASP A 300 -12.42 -63.91 -147.76
N THR A 301 -12.09 -64.88 -146.88
CA THR A 301 -11.56 -66.21 -147.27
C THR A 301 -11.04 -67.03 -146.07
N ALA A 302 -11.45 -68.30 -146.04
CA ALA A 302 -10.76 -69.49 -145.55
C ALA A 302 -10.17 -69.59 -144.10
N GLU A 303 -10.77 -70.54 -143.39
CA GLU A 303 -10.14 -71.54 -142.49
C GLU A 303 -10.00 -71.31 -140.97
N LYS A 304 -10.63 -72.27 -140.26
CA LYS A 304 -10.22 -72.92 -139.00
C LYS A 304 -10.60 -72.27 -137.65
N THR A 305 -11.85 -72.55 -137.27
CA THR A 305 -12.26 -73.21 -136.00
C THR A 305 -11.48 -72.86 -134.72
N ALA A 306 -12.11 -72.05 -133.86
CA ALA A 306 -11.99 -72.17 -132.41
C ALA A 306 -13.38 -72.52 -131.85
N THR A 307 -13.50 -73.69 -131.24
CA THR A 307 -14.75 -74.29 -130.77
C THR A 307 -15.38 -73.43 -129.67
N ASP A 308 -16.70 -73.20 -129.74
CA ASP A 308 -17.48 -72.37 -128.80
C ASP A 308 -17.25 -72.69 -127.31
N GLN A 309 -16.77 -73.89 -127.01
CA GLN A 309 -16.43 -74.36 -125.66
C GLN A 309 -15.20 -73.67 -125.05
N GLN A 310 -14.21 -73.23 -125.85
CA GLN A 310 -13.05 -72.47 -125.36
C GLN A 310 -13.37 -70.99 -125.12
N LEU A 311 -14.36 -70.45 -125.83
CA LEU A 311 -14.83 -69.08 -125.62
C LEU A 311 -15.64 -68.97 -124.33
N VAL A 312 -16.51 -69.94 -124.04
CA VAL A 312 -17.31 -69.97 -122.81
C VAL A 312 -16.42 -70.16 -121.57
N GLU A 313 -15.35 -70.96 -121.66
CA GLU A 313 -14.41 -71.14 -120.55
C GLU A 313 -13.59 -69.87 -120.27
N LYS A 314 -13.14 -69.16 -121.31
CA LYS A 314 -12.46 -67.86 -121.13
C LYS A 314 -13.40 -66.76 -120.62
N ILE A 315 -14.67 -66.76 -121.04
CA ILE A 315 -15.67 -65.83 -120.51
C ILE A 315 -15.95 -66.14 -119.03
N LYS A 316 -16.07 -67.42 -118.64
CA LYS A 316 -16.18 -67.80 -117.22
C LYS A 316 -14.96 -67.40 -116.40
N GLN A 317 -13.75 -67.56 -116.95
CA GLN A 317 -12.51 -67.18 -116.27
C GLN A 317 -12.39 -65.66 -116.06
N ILE A 318 -12.82 -64.85 -117.03
CA ILE A 318 -12.87 -63.38 -116.91
C ILE A 318 -13.96 -62.94 -115.92
N PHE A 319 -15.14 -63.58 -115.94
CA PHE A 319 -16.19 -63.28 -114.96
C PHE A 319 -15.77 -63.61 -113.54
N GLU A 320 -14.98 -64.67 -113.33
CA GLU A 320 -14.47 -65.02 -111.99
C GLU A 320 -13.35 -64.07 -111.53
N GLU A 321 -12.47 -63.62 -112.42
CA GLU A 321 -11.48 -62.58 -112.10
C GLU A 321 -12.12 -61.22 -111.73
N VAL A 322 -13.20 -60.83 -112.42
CA VAL A 322 -13.95 -59.60 -112.09
C VAL A 322 -14.67 -59.76 -110.75
N ARG A 323 -15.28 -60.93 -110.49
CA ARG A 323 -15.95 -61.23 -109.21
C ARG A 323 -14.98 -61.23 -108.02
N VAL A 324 -13.74 -61.68 -108.22
CA VAL A 324 -12.68 -61.63 -107.19
C VAL A 324 -12.20 -60.20 -106.96
N LYS A 325 -12.03 -59.40 -108.02
CA LYS A 325 -11.63 -57.98 -107.88
C LYS A 325 -12.72 -57.11 -107.24
N GLU A 326 -13.99 -57.41 -107.48
CA GLU A 326 -15.13 -56.75 -106.85
C GLU A 326 -15.22 -57.08 -105.35
N LYS A 327 -14.98 -58.35 -104.96
CA LYS A 327 -14.87 -58.75 -103.55
C LYS A 327 -13.69 -58.10 -102.81
N VAL A 328 -12.56 -57.88 -103.49
CA VAL A 328 -11.39 -57.19 -102.89
C VAL A 328 -11.64 -55.70 -102.70
N LEU A 329 -12.31 -55.04 -103.65
CA LEU A 329 -12.73 -53.64 -103.52
C LEU A 329 -13.80 -53.45 -102.42
N ASP A 330 -14.75 -54.37 -102.31
CA ASP A 330 -15.76 -54.37 -101.25
C ASP A 330 -15.14 -54.62 -99.86
N GLU A 331 -14.08 -55.42 -99.76
CA GLU A 331 -13.34 -55.63 -98.51
C GLU A 331 -12.48 -54.41 -98.12
N GLU A 332 -11.91 -53.71 -99.10
CA GLU A 332 -11.13 -52.48 -98.88
C GLU A 332 -12.01 -51.27 -98.52
N ILE A 333 -13.24 -51.20 -99.05
CA ILE A 333 -14.25 -50.22 -98.63
C ILE A 333 -14.74 -50.55 -97.20
N ARG A 334 -15.00 -51.83 -96.90
CA ARG A 334 -15.33 -52.27 -95.52
C ARG A 334 -14.19 -51.99 -94.52
N SER A 335 -12.93 -52.08 -94.92
CA SER A 335 -11.80 -51.75 -94.04
C SER A 335 -11.61 -50.24 -93.82
N LYS A 336 -12.02 -49.39 -94.78
CA LYS A 336 -12.00 -47.92 -94.62
C LYS A 336 -13.19 -47.39 -93.81
N ASP A 337 -14.37 -48.01 -93.91
CA ASP A 337 -15.54 -47.67 -93.08
C ASP A 337 -15.33 -48.05 -91.60
N ALA A 338 -14.54 -49.10 -91.31
CA ALA A 338 -14.16 -49.48 -89.95
C ALA A 338 -13.25 -48.45 -89.25
N GLN A 339 -12.48 -47.64 -89.99
CA GLN A 339 -11.65 -46.55 -89.41
C GLN A 339 -12.46 -45.28 -89.15
N HIS A 340 -13.51 -44.99 -89.93
CA HIS A 340 -14.42 -43.86 -89.66
C HIS A 340 -15.36 -44.13 -88.48
N ALA A 341 -15.82 -45.37 -88.30
CA ALA A 341 -16.63 -45.77 -87.15
C ALA A 341 -15.89 -45.59 -85.80
N SER A 342 -14.56 -45.77 -85.76
CA SER A 342 -13.75 -45.56 -84.56
C SER A 342 -13.64 -44.09 -84.13
N ALA A 343 -13.60 -43.16 -85.09
CA ALA A 343 -13.52 -41.72 -84.80
C ALA A 343 -14.87 -41.15 -84.31
N ASP A 344 -15.98 -41.62 -84.88
CA ASP A 344 -17.32 -41.22 -84.44
C ASP A 344 -17.70 -41.84 -83.07
N VAL A 345 -17.22 -43.05 -82.77
CA VAL A 345 -17.35 -43.66 -81.44
C VAL A 345 -16.50 -42.92 -80.40
N LEU A 346 -15.27 -42.50 -80.75
CA LEU A 346 -14.44 -41.67 -79.86
C LEU A 346 -15.06 -40.29 -79.65
N LYS A 347 -15.62 -39.66 -80.68
CA LYS A 347 -16.33 -38.37 -80.58
C LYS A 347 -17.59 -38.47 -79.73
N LYS A 348 -18.39 -39.53 -79.90
CA LYS A 348 -19.53 -39.83 -79.00
C LYS A 348 -19.09 -40.06 -77.57
N SER A 349 -18.03 -40.83 -77.34
CA SER A 349 -17.52 -41.08 -75.98
C SER A 349 -16.93 -39.82 -75.33
N LEU A 350 -16.33 -38.92 -76.11
CA LEU A 350 -15.85 -37.62 -75.63
C LEU A 350 -17.01 -36.66 -75.32
N GLU A 351 -18.05 -36.64 -76.16
CA GLU A 351 -19.29 -35.89 -75.93
C GLU A 351 -20.07 -36.44 -74.72
N GLU A 352 -20.09 -37.76 -74.50
CA GLU A 352 -20.65 -38.42 -73.31
C GLU A 352 -19.85 -38.09 -72.04
N ILE A 353 -18.51 -38.11 -72.08
CA ILE A 353 -17.66 -37.73 -70.94
C ILE A 353 -17.79 -36.21 -70.65
N GLN A 354 -17.92 -35.39 -71.70
CA GLN A 354 -18.14 -33.94 -71.56
C GLN A 354 -19.56 -33.61 -71.05
N ALA A 355 -20.56 -34.43 -71.38
CA ALA A 355 -21.89 -34.35 -70.79
C ALA A 355 -21.89 -34.81 -69.32
N PHE A 356 -21.17 -35.89 -69.00
CA PHE A 356 -21.02 -36.44 -67.64
C PHE A 356 -20.31 -35.47 -66.69
N LEU A 357 -19.37 -34.68 -67.19
CA LEU A 357 -18.68 -33.63 -66.42
C LEU A 357 -19.49 -32.32 -66.30
N LYS A 358 -20.45 -32.05 -67.21
CA LYS A 358 -21.32 -30.86 -67.18
C LYS A 358 -22.57 -31.04 -66.33
N THR A 359 -23.05 -32.27 -66.14
CA THR A 359 -24.09 -32.59 -65.16
C THR A 359 -23.46 -32.66 -63.77
N SER A 360 -23.50 -31.54 -63.08
CA SER A 360 -22.97 -31.30 -61.74
C SER A 360 -23.20 -32.43 -60.73
N TYR A 361 -22.21 -32.66 -59.87
CA TYR A 361 -22.40 -33.16 -58.51
C TYR A 361 -23.33 -32.21 -57.73
N CYS A 362 -24.64 -32.39 -57.86
CA CYS A 362 -25.67 -31.77 -57.04
C CYS A 362 -26.55 -32.90 -56.49
N SER A 363 -26.79 -32.92 -55.17
CA SER A 363 -27.59 -33.97 -54.52
C SER A 363 -28.99 -34.09 -55.13
N HIS A 364 -29.55 -32.99 -55.63
CA HIS A 364 -30.82 -32.99 -56.35
C HIS A 364 -30.79 -33.79 -57.67
N SER A 365 -29.64 -33.82 -58.37
CA SER A 365 -29.50 -34.59 -59.61
C SER A 365 -29.30 -36.08 -59.33
N LEU A 366 -28.50 -36.44 -58.32
CA LEU A 366 -28.32 -37.83 -57.87
C LEU A 366 -29.62 -38.42 -57.32
N LYS A 367 -30.35 -37.66 -56.50
CA LYS A 367 -31.63 -38.09 -55.95
C LYS A 367 -32.71 -38.24 -57.04
N SER A 368 -32.72 -37.35 -58.03
CA SER A 368 -33.59 -37.47 -59.21
C SER A 368 -33.25 -38.71 -60.04
N GLU A 369 -31.96 -39.02 -60.24
CA GLU A 369 -31.52 -40.23 -60.95
C GLU A 369 -31.82 -41.53 -60.18
N ILE A 370 -31.69 -41.52 -58.84
CA ILE A 370 -32.08 -42.64 -57.96
C ILE A 370 -33.59 -42.91 -58.06
N CYS A 371 -34.43 -41.86 -58.03
CA CYS A 371 -35.88 -42.00 -58.20
C CYS A 371 -36.24 -42.55 -59.60
N LYS A 372 -35.58 -42.06 -60.66
CA LYS A 372 -35.79 -42.58 -62.03
C LYS A 372 -35.36 -44.06 -62.16
N LEU A 373 -34.29 -44.47 -61.48
CA LEU A 373 -33.84 -45.87 -61.47
C LEU A 373 -34.82 -46.77 -60.67
N GLN A 374 -35.43 -46.27 -59.60
CA GLN A 374 -36.45 -47.00 -58.83
C GLN A 374 -37.77 -47.20 -59.60
N GLU A 375 -38.12 -46.30 -60.51
CA GLU A 375 -39.37 -46.33 -61.29
C GLU A 375 -39.31 -47.20 -62.56
N LEU A 376 -38.11 -47.61 -63.01
CA LEU A 376 -37.94 -48.48 -64.17
C LEU A 376 -38.36 -49.93 -63.86
N SER A 377 -39.37 -50.44 -64.57
CA SER A 377 -39.78 -51.85 -64.52
C SER A 377 -38.74 -52.73 -65.23
N ILE A 378 -38.00 -53.52 -64.46
CA ILE A 378 -36.95 -54.40 -64.96
C ILE A 378 -37.38 -55.86 -64.84
N ASP A 379 -37.06 -56.64 -65.88
CA ASP A 379 -37.36 -58.06 -65.97
C ASP A 379 -36.62 -58.88 -64.90
N THR A 380 -37.24 -59.98 -64.44
CA THR A 380 -36.86 -60.72 -63.22
C THR A 380 -35.41 -61.24 -63.25
N SER A 381 -34.85 -61.44 -64.44
CA SER A 381 -33.51 -61.94 -64.71
C SER A 381 -32.37 -60.95 -64.43
N VAL A 382 -32.64 -59.64 -64.30
CA VAL A 382 -31.60 -58.60 -64.11
C VAL A 382 -31.73 -57.84 -62.78
N LEU A 383 -32.74 -58.18 -61.98
CA LEU A 383 -33.04 -57.55 -60.68
C LEU A 383 -31.88 -57.64 -59.68
N TRP A 384 -31.06 -58.70 -59.77
CA TRP A 384 -29.91 -58.91 -58.88
C TRP A 384 -28.82 -57.84 -59.02
N VAL A 385 -28.75 -57.14 -60.15
CA VAL A 385 -27.81 -56.02 -60.39
C VAL A 385 -28.43 -54.67 -60.04
N HIS A 386 -29.74 -54.53 -60.25
CA HIS A 386 -30.45 -53.27 -60.06
C HIS A 386 -30.53 -52.84 -58.58
N THR A 387 -30.88 -53.76 -57.69
CA THR A 387 -31.04 -53.46 -56.25
C THR A 387 -29.73 -52.98 -55.61
N PRO A 388 -28.57 -53.64 -55.80
CA PRO A 388 -27.29 -53.16 -55.24
C PRO A 388 -26.84 -51.82 -55.85
N VAL A 389 -27.13 -51.55 -57.12
CA VAL A 389 -26.74 -50.28 -57.77
C VAL A 389 -27.51 -49.09 -57.18
N ILE A 390 -28.82 -49.26 -56.92
CA ILE A 390 -29.62 -48.24 -56.23
C ILE A 390 -29.12 -48.04 -54.80
N GLU A 391 -28.82 -49.12 -54.09
CA GLU A 391 -28.33 -49.04 -52.70
C GLU A 391 -26.95 -48.39 -52.59
N LEU A 392 -26.06 -48.63 -53.56
CA LEU A 392 -24.77 -47.95 -53.65
C LEU A 392 -24.95 -46.45 -53.95
N LYS A 393 -25.86 -46.10 -54.86
CA LYS A 393 -26.14 -44.70 -55.21
C LYS A 393 -26.84 -43.94 -54.09
N SER A 394 -27.74 -44.57 -53.34
CA SER A 394 -28.37 -43.96 -52.16
C SER A 394 -27.36 -43.74 -51.04
N LYS A 395 -26.47 -44.71 -50.79
CA LYS A 395 -25.36 -44.54 -49.82
C LYS A 395 -24.41 -43.41 -50.23
N GLU A 396 -24.15 -43.24 -51.52
CA GLU A 396 -23.34 -42.13 -52.05
C GLU A 396 -24.03 -40.77 -51.82
N ASP A 397 -25.35 -40.67 -52.06
CA ASP A 397 -26.14 -39.45 -51.76
C ASP A 397 -26.17 -39.15 -50.25
N ASP A 398 -26.33 -40.17 -49.39
CA ASP A 398 -26.32 -40.00 -47.93
C ASP A 398 -24.95 -39.50 -47.42
N ILE A 399 -23.84 -40.01 -47.97
CA ILE A 399 -22.47 -39.58 -47.62
C ILE A 399 -22.22 -38.14 -48.07
N VAL A 400 -22.70 -37.75 -49.25
CA VAL A 400 -22.54 -36.37 -49.74
C VAL A 400 -23.40 -35.41 -48.93
N ASN A 401 -24.64 -35.79 -48.59
CA ASN A 401 -25.55 -34.96 -47.80
C ASN A 401 -25.11 -34.83 -46.33
N SER A 402 -24.51 -35.86 -45.72
CA SER A 402 -23.96 -35.77 -44.37
C SER A 402 -22.74 -34.84 -44.31
N LYS A 403 -21.80 -34.97 -45.26
CA LYS A 403 -20.66 -34.06 -45.38
C LYS A 403 -21.08 -32.62 -45.65
N LEU A 404 -22.07 -32.40 -46.51
CA LEU A 404 -22.59 -31.06 -46.79
C LEU A 404 -23.19 -30.44 -45.52
N ARG A 405 -23.98 -31.20 -44.76
CA ARG A 405 -24.56 -30.73 -43.49
C ARG A 405 -23.47 -30.37 -42.47
N GLU A 406 -22.48 -31.24 -42.28
CA GLU A 406 -21.35 -30.97 -41.39
C GLU A 406 -20.58 -29.70 -41.78
N THR A 407 -20.41 -29.44 -43.08
CA THR A 407 -19.74 -28.21 -43.56
C THR A 407 -20.59 -26.95 -43.33
N VAL A 408 -21.91 -27.06 -43.46
CA VAL A 408 -22.85 -25.95 -43.19
C VAL A 408 -22.90 -25.64 -41.70
N ASP A 409 -23.00 -26.66 -40.84
CA ASP A 409 -23.00 -26.49 -39.39
C ASP A 409 -21.67 -25.86 -38.92
N SER A 410 -20.55 -26.32 -39.47
CA SER A 410 -19.23 -25.75 -39.17
C SER A 410 -19.11 -24.28 -39.61
N LEU A 411 -19.71 -23.92 -40.75
CA LEU A 411 -19.74 -22.54 -41.24
C LEU A 411 -20.65 -21.66 -40.39
N GLU A 412 -21.81 -22.16 -39.96
CA GLU A 412 -22.72 -21.43 -39.07
C GLU A 412 -22.07 -21.18 -37.70
N GLU A 413 -21.37 -22.17 -37.14
CA GLU A 413 -20.60 -21.98 -35.92
C GLU A 413 -19.43 -21.00 -36.10
N ALA A 414 -18.76 -21.01 -37.26
CA ALA A 414 -17.73 -20.03 -37.58
C ALA A 414 -18.31 -18.61 -37.64
N GLY A 415 -19.50 -18.43 -38.25
CA GLY A 415 -20.22 -17.16 -38.27
C GLY A 415 -20.62 -16.66 -36.87
N LYS A 416 -21.07 -17.57 -35.98
CA LYS A 416 -21.37 -17.23 -34.57
C LYS A 416 -20.11 -16.78 -33.82
N ARG A 417 -18.96 -17.45 -34.05
CA ARG A 417 -17.67 -17.06 -33.46
C ARG A 417 -17.20 -15.71 -34.00
N GLU A 418 -17.35 -15.45 -35.29
CA GLU A 418 -17.02 -14.15 -35.89
C GLU A 418 -17.88 -13.01 -35.32
N ALA A 419 -19.19 -13.23 -35.17
CA ALA A 419 -20.09 -12.24 -34.57
C ALA A 419 -19.71 -11.92 -33.11
N MET A 420 -19.40 -12.95 -32.31
CA MET A 420 -18.93 -12.77 -30.93
C MET A 420 -17.61 -12.00 -30.86
N LEU A 421 -16.67 -12.26 -31.77
CA LEU A 421 -15.41 -11.53 -31.85
C LEU A 421 -15.62 -10.06 -32.25
N LYS A 422 -16.54 -9.78 -33.18
CA LYS A 422 -16.92 -8.40 -33.54
C LYS A 422 -17.51 -7.65 -32.36
N GLU A 423 -18.38 -8.28 -31.57
CA GLU A 423 -18.95 -7.67 -30.36
C GLU A 423 -17.87 -7.41 -29.31
N GLN A 424 -16.97 -8.36 -29.07
CA GLN A 424 -15.83 -8.16 -28.15
C GLN A 424 -14.90 -7.03 -28.61
N LEU A 425 -14.64 -6.91 -29.92
CA LEU A 425 -13.84 -5.82 -30.48
C LEU A 425 -14.54 -4.47 -30.29
N GLN A 426 -15.85 -4.39 -30.51
CA GLN A 426 -16.62 -3.17 -30.29
C GLN A 426 -16.61 -2.74 -28.82
N VAL A 427 -16.72 -3.69 -27.89
CA VAL A 427 -16.61 -3.41 -26.44
C VAL A 427 -15.21 -2.92 -26.08
N ARG A 428 -14.15 -3.56 -26.61
CA ARG A 428 -12.75 -3.12 -26.43
C ARG A 428 -12.54 -1.71 -26.98
N GLU A 429 -13.09 -1.40 -28.15
CA GLU A 429 -12.98 -0.09 -28.78
C GLU A 429 -13.67 1.01 -27.96
N ASN A 430 -14.88 0.72 -27.45
CA ASN A 430 -15.60 1.63 -26.55
C ASN A 430 -14.85 1.87 -25.25
N HIS A 431 -14.27 0.83 -24.65
CA HIS A 431 -13.46 0.95 -23.44
C HIS A 431 -12.20 1.79 -23.67
N LEU A 432 -11.52 1.60 -24.81
CA LEU A 432 -10.38 2.42 -25.22
C LEU A 432 -10.77 3.88 -25.47
N LYS A 433 -12.02 4.16 -25.88
CA LYS A 433 -12.52 5.52 -26.03
C LYS A 433 -12.71 6.19 -24.67
N ILE A 434 -13.34 5.50 -23.71
CA ILE A 434 -13.53 6.01 -22.35
C ILE A 434 -12.18 6.34 -21.70
N ILE A 435 -11.19 5.43 -21.79
CA ILE A 435 -9.84 5.66 -21.26
C ILE A 435 -9.16 6.86 -21.93
N ARG A 436 -9.35 7.06 -23.25
CA ARG A 436 -8.80 8.21 -23.96
C ARG A 436 -9.41 9.52 -23.44
N ASP A 437 -10.72 9.56 -23.28
CA ASP A 437 -11.44 10.74 -22.79
C ASP A 437 -11.04 11.06 -21.33
N GLU A 438 -10.93 10.06 -20.47
CA GLU A 438 -10.47 10.22 -19.08
C GLU A 438 -9.03 10.74 -19.00
N ASN A 439 -8.12 10.23 -19.83
CA ASN A 439 -6.75 10.72 -19.90
C ASN A 439 -6.68 12.18 -20.35
N GLU A 440 -7.51 12.58 -21.32
CA GLU A 440 -7.52 13.98 -21.79
C GLU A 440 -8.08 14.92 -20.70
N ILE A 441 -9.10 14.48 -19.94
CA ILE A 441 -9.59 15.23 -18.78
C ILE A 441 -8.52 15.36 -17.69
N LEU A 442 -7.80 14.29 -17.36
CA LEU A 442 -6.72 14.33 -16.37
C LEU A 442 -5.58 15.25 -16.80
N LYS A 443 -5.23 15.24 -18.09
CA LYS A 443 -4.23 16.13 -18.67
C LYS A 443 -4.67 17.60 -18.59
N GLN A 444 -5.94 17.90 -18.85
CA GLN A 444 -6.49 19.25 -18.69
C GLN A 444 -6.41 19.72 -17.23
N LYS A 445 -6.82 18.88 -16.27
CA LYS A 445 -6.72 19.19 -14.83
C LYS A 445 -5.28 19.46 -14.39
N LEU A 446 -4.33 18.64 -14.82
CA LEU A 446 -2.91 18.86 -14.49
C LEU A 446 -2.40 20.17 -15.09
N GLN A 447 -2.84 20.52 -16.31
CA GLN A 447 -2.48 21.77 -16.94
C GLN A 447 -3.05 22.99 -16.18
N GLU A 448 -4.29 22.90 -15.69
CA GLU A 448 -4.93 23.90 -14.84
C GLU A 448 -4.15 24.07 -13.53
N GLU A 449 -3.84 22.98 -12.82
CA GLU A 449 -3.02 23.01 -11.60
C GLU A 449 -1.66 23.67 -11.84
N ILE A 450 -0.99 23.37 -12.97
CA ILE A 450 0.28 24.01 -13.34
C ILE A 450 0.12 25.52 -13.52
N VAL A 451 -0.98 25.97 -14.15
CA VAL A 451 -1.25 27.40 -14.33
C VAL A 451 -1.53 28.08 -12.99
N GLU A 452 -2.29 27.44 -12.11
CA GLU A 452 -2.54 27.94 -10.75
C GLU A 452 -1.24 28.05 -9.94
N TYR A 453 -0.38 27.03 -9.97
CA TYR A 453 0.92 27.08 -9.30
C TYR A 453 1.83 28.17 -9.88
N LYS A 454 1.83 28.36 -11.20
CA LYS A 454 2.57 29.46 -11.84
C LYS A 454 2.05 30.82 -11.38
N GLU A 455 0.74 30.97 -11.26
CA GLU A 455 0.13 32.21 -10.78
C GLU A 455 0.43 32.45 -9.29
N GLN A 456 0.41 31.42 -8.45
CA GLN A 456 0.85 31.53 -7.05
C GLN A 456 2.31 31.96 -6.96
N VAL A 457 3.21 31.35 -7.75
CA VAL A 457 4.62 31.75 -7.82
C VAL A 457 4.74 33.21 -8.27
N ARG A 458 3.95 33.63 -9.27
CA ARG A 458 3.91 35.03 -9.73
C ARG A 458 3.48 35.97 -8.60
N GLN A 459 2.40 35.65 -7.88
CA GLN A 459 1.91 36.45 -6.75
C GLN A 459 2.92 36.52 -5.60
N HIS A 460 3.56 35.39 -5.26
CA HIS A 460 4.62 35.37 -4.26
C HIS A 460 5.81 36.21 -4.69
N SER A 461 6.24 36.14 -5.96
CA SER A 461 7.34 36.96 -6.47
C SER A 461 7.03 38.45 -6.36
N GLN A 462 5.80 38.87 -6.67
CA GLN A 462 5.38 40.27 -6.50
C GLN A 462 5.35 40.70 -5.03
N THR A 463 4.91 39.81 -4.15
CA THR A 463 4.88 40.07 -2.71
C THR A 463 6.30 40.23 -2.16
N ILE A 464 7.24 39.39 -2.60
CA ILE A 464 8.66 39.48 -2.20
C ILE A 464 9.23 40.83 -2.63
N VAL A 465 9.05 41.24 -3.89
CA VAL A 465 9.54 42.55 -4.37
C VAL A 465 8.96 43.71 -3.56
N ALA A 466 7.65 43.69 -3.26
CA ALA A 466 7.03 44.72 -2.43
C ALA A 466 7.58 44.74 -0.99
N LEU A 467 7.94 43.58 -0.44
CA LEU A 467 8.58 43.48 0.88
C LEU A 467 10.04 43.95 0.84
N GLU A 468 10.77 43.68 -0.24
CA GLU A 468 12.12 44.17 -0.47
C GLU A 468 12.15 45.71 -0.56
N ASP A 469 11.21 46.31 -1.31
CA ASP A 469 11.07 47.77 -1.42
C ASP A 469 10.80 48.40 -0.05
N ARG A 470 9.86 47.84 0.73
CA ARG A 470 9.55 48.32 2.09
C ARG A 470 10.75 48.18 3.03
N LEU A 471 11.54 47.12 2.88
CA LEU A 471 12.77 46.95 3.66
C LEU A 471 13.80 48.03 3.29
N LEU A 472 13.96 48.32 2.00
CA LEU A 472 14.83 49.41 1.54
C LEU A 472 14.38 50.76 2.11
N GLU A 473 13.08 51.08 2.03
CA GLU A 473 12.52 52.30 2.64
C GLU A 473 12.79 52.36 4.16
N ALA A 474 12.57 51.25 4.88
CA ALA A 474 12.84 51.19 6.31
C ALA A 474 14.33 51.41 6.64
N THR A 475 15.25 50.83 5.84
CA THR A 475 16.70 51.05 6.02
C THR A 475 17.11 52.50 5.73
N LEU A 476 16.47 53.15 4.75
CA LEU A 476 16.69 54.56 4.45
C LEU A 476 16.19 55.44 5.60
N HIS A 477 15.00 55.17 6.13
CA HIS A 477 14.47 55.86 7.31
C HIS A 477 15.37 55.68 8.54
N GLN A 478 15.88 54.47 8.78
CA GLN A 478 16.81 54.18 9.86
C GLN A 478 18.10 55.00 9.74
N LYS A 479 18.71 55.06 8.55
CA LYS A 479 19.90 55.91 8.30
C LYS A 479 19.63 57.39 8.55
N ASN A 480 18.44 57.89 8.19
CA ASN A 480 18.07 59.27 8.44
C ASN A 480 17.95 59.57 9.94
N ILE A 481 17.33 58.65 10.72
CA ILE A 481 17.26 58.77 12.18
C ILE A 481 18.65 58.69 12.81
N GLU A 482 19.52 57.81 12.33
CA GLU A 482 20.92 57.72 12.78
C GLU A 482 21.68 59.03 12.51
N GLY A 483 21.50 59.63 11.33
CA GLY A 483 22.06 60.95 11.01
C GLY A 483 21.53 62.05 11.94
N GLN A 484 20.22 62.07 12.22
CA GLN A 484 19.63 63.00 13.19
C GLN A 484 20.17 62.80 14.60
N ASN A 485 20.33 61.55 15.06
CA ASN A 485 20.90 61.22 16.36
C ASN A 485 22.37 61.65 16.47
N LEU A 486 23.16 61.48 15.41
CA LEU A 486 24.54 61.99 15.35
C LEU A 486 24.58 63.51 15.45
N ALA A 487 23.73 64.22 14.69
CA ALA A 487 23.63 65.67 14.75
C ALA A 487 23.19 66.18 16.15
N LEU A 488 22.27 65.47 16.81
CA LEU A 488 21.88 65.78 18.19
C LEU A 488 23.02 65.50 19.18
N GLN A 489 23.78 64.41 19.01
CA GLN A 489 24.96 64.12 19.83
C GLN A 489 26.05 65.19 19.67
N GLU A 490 26.27 65.69 18.45
CA GLU A 490 27.20 66.79 18.21
C GLU A 490 26.74 68.09 18.88
N LYS A 491 25.44 68.41 18.82
CA LYS A 491 24.87 69.56 19.55
C LYS A 491 25.02 69.43 21.07
N ILE A 492 24.81 68.23 21.62
CA ILE A 492 25.02 67.96 23.06
C ILE A 492 26.50 68.13 23.43
N LYS A 493 27.43 67.64 22.60
CA LYS A 493 28.87 67.85 22.80
C LYS A 493 29.29 69.32 22.69
N ALA A 494 28.64 70.10 21.83
CA ALA A 494 28.88 71.54 21.71
C ALA A 494 28.43 72.30 22.97
N LEU A 495 27.30 71.90 23.58
CA LEU A 495 26.80 72.49 24.84
C LEU A 495 27.63 72.11 26.07
N GLN A 496 28.47 71.07 26.00
CA GLN A 496 29.35 70.64 27.10
C GLN A 496 30.75 71.29 27.08
N LYS A 497 30.99 72.29 26.21
CA LYS A 497 32.34 72.84 25.96
C LYS A 497 32.64 74.23 26.57
N ASP A 498 31.77 74.81 27.40
CA ASP A 498 32.05 76.08 28.08
C ASP A 498 32.43 75.91 29.58
N PRO A 499 33.46 76.61 30.10
CA PRO A 499 33.90 76.51 31.49
C PRO A 499 33.17 77.49 32.45
N PRO A 500 33.14 77.21 33.78
CA PRO A 500 32.32 77.96 34.74
C PRO A 500 33.01 79.23 35.26
N ILE A 501 32.29 80.35 35.28
CA ILE A 501 32.70 81.62 35.94
C ILE A 501 31.83 81.84 37.20
N PRO A 502 32.42 82.24 38.36
CA PRO A 502 31.68 82.52 39.58
C PRO A 502 31.41 84.02 39.83
N SER A 503 30.48 84.30 40.77
CA SER A 503 30.06 85.60 41.37
C SER A 503 29.11 86.45 40.51
N SER A 504 28.16 87.25 41.03
CA SER A 504 27.51 87.42 42.33
C SER A 504 26.41 88.49 42.12
N SER A 505 25.28 88.32 42.80
CA SER A 505 24.41 89.37 43.35
C SER A 505 23.45 90.17 42.45
N ILE A 506 22.26 90.37 43.06
CA ILE A 506 21.28 91.47 42.94
C ILE A 506 20.01 91.17 42.11
N SER A 507 18.95 91.03 42.90
CA SER A 507 17.52 91.07 42.61
C SER A 507 17.08 92.08 41.54
N GLN A 508 16.27 91.62 40.59
CA GLN A 508 14.99 92.22 40.16
C GLN A 508 14.43 91.34 39.02
N ASP A 509 13.35 90.60 39.28
CA ASP A 509 12.25 90.25 38.36
C ASP A 509 11.63 88.90 38.76
N ILE A 510 10.56 89.01 39.55
CA ILE A 510 9.67 87.91 39.94
C ILE A 510 8.68 87.58 38.78
N SER A 511 8.81 88.21 37.61
CA SER A 511 7.89 87.96 36.47
C SER A 511 8.42 86.92 35.47
N ASP A 512 9.73 86.76 35.29
CA ASP A 512 10.30 85.84 34.28
C ASP A 512 10.47 84.41 34.79
N SER A 513 10.44 84.21 36.12
CA SER A 513 10.54 82.89 36.74
C SER A 513 9.24 82.09 36.67
N GLU A 514 8.07 82.75 36.62
CA GLU A 514 6.77 82.08 36.46
C GLU A 514 6.54 81.63 35.01
N GLU A 515 7.02 82.40 34.02
CA GLU A 515 6.97 82.02 32.60
C GLU A 515 7.94 80.87 32.30
N PHE A 516 9.16 80.90 32.84
CA PHE A 516 10.12 79.80 32.68
C PHE A 516 9.67 78.53 33.40
N HIS A 517 9.06 78.63 34.59
CA HIS A 517 8.45 77.49 35.26
C HIS A 517 7.22 76.95 34.52
N SER A 518 6.41 77.82 33.91
CA SER A 518 5.27 77.39 33.07
C SER A 518 5.73 76.65 31.81
N LEU A 519 6.78 77.14 31.13
CA LEU A 519 7.37 76.47 29.97
C LEU A 519 7.97 75.10 30.34
N LEU A 520 8.66 75.01 31.48
CA LEU A 520 9.18 73.72 31.98
C LEU A 520 8.06 72.76 32.38
N LEU A 521 6.98 73.24 32.99
CA LEU A 521 5.80 72.43 33.31
C LEU A 521 5.11 71.91 32.04
N GLU A 522 5.04 72.75 31.01
CA GLU A 522 4.47 72.39 29.70
C GLU A 522 5.36 71.39 28.94
N GLU A 523 6.69 71.56 28.96
CA GLU A 523 7.64 70.57 28.42
C GLU A 523 7.58 69.24 29.19
N LEU A 524 7.45 69.26 30.52
CA LEU A 524 7.30 68.04 31.32
C LEU A 524 5.95 67.35 31.05
N ALA A 525 4.89 68.13 30.83
CA ALA A 525 3.59 67.61 30.41
C ALA A 525 3.64 67.01 29.00
N ALA A 526 4.33 67.66 28.06
CA ALA A 526 4.55 67.16 26.71
C ALA A 526 5.37 65.86 26.70
N ALA A 527 6.46 65.80 27.47
CA ALA A 527 7.27 64.60 27.64
C ALA A 527 6.47 63.46 28.28
N ARG A 528 5.63 63.74 29.28
CA ARG A 528 4.71 62.74 29.87
C ARG A 528 3.71 62.22 28.83
N LYS A 529 3.13 63.09 28.01
CA LYS A 529 2.21 62.70 26.93
C LYS A 529 2.90 61.85 25.86
N GLU A 530 4.14 62.19 25.51
CA GLU A 530 4.95 61.42 24.57
C GLU A 530 5.33 60.04 25.13
N ILE A 531 5.71 59.95 26.41
CA ILE A 531 5.96 58.68 27.09
C ILE A 531 4.71 57.80 27.07
N LEU A 532 3.54 58.35 27.40
CA LEU A 532 2.28 57.60 27.34
C LEU A 532 1.94 57.14 25.91
N SER A 533 2.20 57.97 24.90
CA SER A 533 2.04 57.60 23.49
C SER A 533 2.98 56.45 23.09
N LYS A 534 4.27 56.54 23.44
CA LYS A 534 5.24 55.46 23.21
C LYS A 534 4.85 54.19 23.96
N GLN A 535 4.32 54.30 25.17
CA GLN A 535 3.85 53.18 25.97
C GLN A 535 2.61 52.50 25.35
N ALA A 536 1.71 53.28 24.73
CA ALA A 536 0.59 52.76 23.95
C ALA A 536 1.06 52.02 22.68
N ILE A 537 2.06 52.54 21.96
CA ILE A 537 2.67 51.87 20.81
C ILE A 537 3.34 50.56 21.24
N ILE A 538 4.10 50.56 22.34
CA ILE A 538 4.73 49.34 22.88
C ILE A 538 3.67 48.31 23.27
N LEU A 539 2.54 48.73 23.84
CA LEU A 539 1.43 47.82 24.15
C LEU A 539 0.79 47.24 22.87
N GLY A 540 0.61 48.07 21.83
CA GLY A 540 0.17 47.61 20.50
C GLY A 540 1.11 46.57 19.90
N LEU A 541 2.41 46.88 19.85
CA LEU A 541 3.43 45.95 19.33
C LEU A 541 3.53 44.66 20.14
N LYS A 542 3.36 44.71 21.46
CA LYS A 542 3.30 43.50 22.31
C LYS A 542 2.08 42.65 21.99
N LYS A 543 0.93 43.28 21.72
CA LYS A 543 -0.28 42.59 21.30
C LYS A 543 -0.08 41.95 19.93
N ASP A 544 0.43 42.69 18.95
CA ASP A 544 0.69 42.17 17.60
C ASP A 544 1.70 41.01 17.62
N LEU A 545 2.75 41.10 18.43
CA LEU A 545 3.71 40.01 18.64
C LEU A 545 3.03 38.78 19.26
N SER A 546 2.16 38.97 20.25
CA SER A 546 1.42 37.87 20.87
C SER A 546 0.45 37.21 19.90
N GLU A 547 -0.19 37.99 19.03
CA GLU A 547 -1.10 37.50 18.00
C GLU A 547 -0.36 36.77 16.88
N ALA A 548 0.77 37.31 16.41
CA ALA A 548 1.65 36.63 15.47
C ALA A 548 2.16 35.30 16.04
N LYS A 549 2.52 35.27 17.34
CA LYS A 549 2.93 34.06 18.04
C LYS A 549 1.81 33.03 18.14
N ALA A 550 0.57 33.46 18.38
CA ALA A 550 -0.60 32.58 18.37
C ALA A 550 -0.82 31.97 16.96
N ARG A 551 -0.85 32.79 15.91
CA ARG A 551 -1.00 32.33 14.52
C ARG A 551 0.09 31.34 14.09
N MET A 552 1.36 31.61 14.46
CA MET A 552 2.46 30.67 14.20
C MET A 552 2.27 29.36 14.97
N SER A 553 1.77 29.41 16.22
CA SER A 553 1.48 28.21 17.01
C SER A 553 0.34 27.38 16.40
N ASP A 554 -0.70 28.04 15.89
CA ASP A 554 -1.81 27.38 15.19
C ASP A 554 -1.33 26.73 13.89
N MET A 555 -0.53 27.45 13.07
CA MET A 555 0.09 26.88 11.87
C MET A 555 1.01 25.69 12.18
N ILE A 556 1.79 25.75 13.27
CA ILE A 556 2.62 24.63 13.71
C ILE A 556 1.74 23.44 14.11
N GLY A 557 0.62 23.69 14.80
CA GLY A 557 -0.38 22.67 15.14
C GLY A 557 -0.99 22.03 13.90
N GLU A 558 -1.46 22.84 12.96
CA GLU A 558 -2.07 22.38 11.70
C GLU A 558 -1.07 21.63 10.80
N LEU A 559 0.17 22.10 10.69
CA LEU A 559 1.22 21.39 9.94
C LEU A 559 1.57 20.05 10.60
N SER A 560 1.67 20.02 11.93
CA SER A 560 1.86 18.78 12.68
C SER A 560 0.69 17.81 12.51
N GLU A 561 -0.54 18.30 12.47
CA GLU A 561 -1.74 17.48 12.29
C GLU A 561 -1.88 16.98 10.85
N LYS A 562 -1.56 17.80 9.84
CA LYS A 562 -1.47 17.38 8.43
C LYS A 562 -0.42 16.29 8.25
N GLN A 563 0.78 16.46 8.83
CA GLN A 563 1.83 15.44 8.81
C GLN A 563 1.39 14.15 9.51
N LYS A 564 0.68 14.26 10.65
CA LYS A 564 0.11 13.11 11.36
C LYS A 564 -0.93 12.37 10.52
N MET A 565 -1.87 13.08 9.90
CA MET A 565 -2.88 12.50 9.02
C MET A 565 -2.25 11.83 7.79
N GLU A 566 -1.22 12.42 7.20
CA GLU A 566 -0.49 11.85 6.07
C GLU A 566 0.28 10.58 6.47
N LEU A 567 0.93 10.59 7.65
CA LEU A 567 1.55 9.38 8.20
C LEU A 567 0.53 8.29 8.49
N GLU A 568 -0.67 8.64 8.95
CA GLU A 568 -1.76 7.67 9.20
C GLU A 568 -2.32 7.09 7.90
N ARG A 569 -2.48 7.91 6.85
CA ARG A 569 -2.83 7.43 5.50
C ARG A 569 -1.76 6.48 4.95
N ASN A 570 -0.49 6.84 5.06
CA ASN A 570 0.62 6.00 4.62
C ASN A 570 0.72 4.70 5.43
N LEU A 571 0.49 4.75 6.75
CA LEU A 571 0.43 3.55 7.59
C LEU A 571 -0.71 2.62 7.15
N ASN A 572 -1.88 3.16 6.84
CA ASN A 572 -3.01 2.38 6.37
C ASN A 572 -2.73 1.78 4.99
N LEU A 573 -2.11 2.53 4.08
CA LEU A 573 -1.69 2.03 2.76
C LEU A 573 -0.69 0.88 2.90
N VAL A 574 0.31 1.00 3.77
CA VAL A 574 1.29 -0.06 4.04
C VAL A 574 0.61 -1.30 4.63
N LYS A 575 -0.36 -1.13 5.54
CA LYS A 575 -1.14 -2.26 6.07
C LYS A 575 -1.96 -2.96 4.98
N CYS A 576 -2.59 -2.20 4.07
CA CYS A 576 -3.29 -2.75 2.92
C CYS A 576 -2.33 -3.55 2.02
N GLN A 577 -1.19 -2.97 1.65
CA GLN A 577 -0.15 -3.64 0.86
C GLN A 577 0.40 -4.90 1.55
N GLU A 578 0.59 -4.87 2.87
CA GLU A 578 1.02 -6.04 3.64
C GLU A 578 -0.04 -7.16 3.61
N SER A 579 -1.32 -6.82 3.69
CA SER A 579 -2.41 -7.79 3.58
C SER A 579 -2.51 -8.43 2.19
N GLU A 580 -2.32 -7.64 1.13
CA GLU A 580 -2.25 -8.12 -0.26
C GLU A 580 -1.05 -9.04 -0.48
N LEU A 581 0.14 -8.65 0.02
CA LEU A 581 1.34 -9.49 -0.04
C LEU A 581 1.15 -10.82 0.71
N ASN A 582 0.45 -10.81 1.84
CA ASN A 582 0.14 -12.04 2.56
C ASN A 582 -0.83 -12.94 1.79
N MET A 583 -1.86 -12.39 1.14
CA MET A 583 -2.73 -13.16 0.25
C MET A 583 -1.96 -13.73 -0.94
N LEU A 584 -1.10 -12.94 -1.58
CA LEU A 584 -0.27 -13.39 -2.69
C LEU A 584 0.70 -14.50 -2.26
N ARG A 585 1.31 -14.39 -1.08
CA ARG A 585 2.13 -15.46 -0.49
C ARG A 585 1.34 -16.73 -0.24
N GLN A 586 0.11 -16.64 0.26
CA GLN A 586 -0.77 -17.80 0.43
C GLN A 586 -1.16 -18.43 -0.91
N LYS A 587 -1.52 -17.64 -1.92
CA LYS A 587 -1.79 -18.12 -3.29
C LYS A 587 -0.56 -18.82 -3.88
N LEU A 588 0.64 -18.25 -3.70
CA LEU A 588 1.89 -18.85 -4.16
C LEU A 588 2.16 -20.19 -3.45
N PHE A 589 1.92 -20.26 -2.14
CA PHE A 589 2.05 -21.51 -1.38
C PHE A 589 1.07 -22.58 -1.86
N ALA A 590 -0.19 -22.21 -2.11
CA ALA A 590 -1.18 -23.13 -2.68
C ALA A 590 -0.78 -23.63 -4.08
N MET A 591 -0.26 -22.74 -4.93
CA MET A 591 0.24 -23.11 -6.25
C MET A 591 1.48 -24.01 -6.17
N SER A 592 2.40 -23.75 -5.25
CA SER A 592 3.57 -24.61 -4.99
C SER A 592 3.14 -26.03 -4.61
N ASN A 593 2.19 -26.16 -3.67
CA ASN A 593 1.66 -27.47 -3.28
C ASN A 593 0.99 -28.22 -4.46
N LEU A 594 0.33 -27.49 -5.36
CA LEU A 594 -0.28 -28.08 -6.55
C LEU A 594 0.78 -28.55 -7.56
N VAL A 595 1.84 -27.78 -7.76
CA VAL A 595 2.98 -28.16 -8.60
C VAL A 595 3.65 -29.41 -8.04
N ASP A 596 3.93 -29.44 -6.73
CA ASP A 596 4.50 -30.62 -6.06
C ASP A 596 3.61 -31.86 -6.20
N LYS A 597 2.29 -31.68 -6.17
CA LYS A 597 1.33 -32.77 -6.41
C LYS A 597 1.39 -33.25 -7.87
N LYS A 598 1.38 -32.34 -8.85
CA LYS A 598 1.45 -32.70 -10.27
C LYS A 598 2.78 -33.37 -10.63
N ASP A 599 3.88 -32.96 -10.00
CA ASP A 599 5.18 -33.60 -10.18
C ASP A 599 5.21 -35.03 -9.62
N LYS A 600 4.55 -35.28 -8.48
CA LYS A 600 4.36 -36.64 -7.95
C LYS A 600 3.52 -37.48 -8.92
N ASP A 601 2.40 -36.94 -9.40
CA ASP A 601 1.50 -37.62 -10.33
C ASP A 601 2.19 -37.94 -11.67
N LEU A 602 3.01 -37.02 -12.19
CA LEU A 602 3.83 -37.22 -13.40
C LEU A 602 4.88 -38.32 -13.20
N LYS A 603 5.55 -38.35 -12.04
CA LYS A 603 6.52 -39.41 -11.71
C LYS A 603 5.84 -40.77 -11.64
N THR A 604 4.65 -40.87 -11.04
CA THR A 604 3.88 -42.12 -11.01
C THR A 604 3.43 -42.56 -12.40
N ALA A 605 2.93 -41.64 -13.23
CA ALA A 605 2.50 -41.95 -14.59
C ALA A 605 3.67 -42.36 -15.50
N ALA A 606 4.84 -41.73 -15.34
CA ALA A 606 6.06 -42.11 -16.07
C ALA A 606 6.53 -43.52 -15.70
N GLU A 607 6.45 -43.88 -14.43
CA GLU A 607 6.82 -45.21 -13.93
C GLU A 607 5.83 -46.30 -14.39
N GLU A 608 4.53 -45.99 -14.44
CA GLU A 608 3.50 -46.86 -15.02
C GLU A 608 3.74 -47.09 -16.53
N LEU A 609 4.06 -46.04 -17.29
CA LEU A 609 4.39 -46.14 -18.70
C LEU A 609 5.66 -47.00 -18.91
N ARG A 610 6.66 -46.86 -18.04
CA ARG A 610 7.87 -47.68 -18.06
C ARG A 610 7.53 -49.15 -17.87
N ARG A 611 6.70 -49.49 -16.88
CA ARG A 611 6.23 -50.86 -16.62
C ARG A 611 5.41 -51.42 -17.78
N ALA A 612 4.52 -50.62 -18.37
CA ALA A 612 3.74 -51.04 -19.55
C ALA A 612 4.63 -51.34 -20.76
N LYS A 613 5.64 -50.50 -21.02
CA LYS A 613 6.63 -50.74 -22.09
C LYS A 613 7.46 -52.00 -21.84
N GLU A 614 7.83 -52.28 -20.60
CA GLU A 614 8.55 -53.49 -20.21
C GLU A 614 7.70 -54.75 -20.39
N ASN A 615 6.43 -54.70 -19.99
CA ASN A 615 5.47 -55.78 -20.21
C ASN A 615 5.23 -56.06 -21.71
N LEU A 616 5.16 -55.03 -22.56
CA LEU A 616 5.07 -55.21 -24.03
C LEU A 616 6.31 -55.87 -24.62
N LYS A 617 7.51 -55.57 -24.11
CA LYS A 617 8.74 -56.24 -24.53
C LYS A 617 8.73 -57.72 -24.16
N ILE A 618 8.26 -58.07 -22.96
CA ILE A 618 8.12 -59.46 -22.50
C ILE A 618 7.12 -60.23 -23.39
N LEU A 619 5.97 -59.61 -23.68
CA LEU A 619 4.91 -60.22 -24.49
C LEU A 619 5.33 -60.43 -25.97
N ASN A 620 6.18 -59.55 -26.49
CA ASN A 620 6.78 -59.71 -27.81
C ASN A 620 7.90 -60.76 -27.83
N ALA A 621 8.59 -60.97 -26.70
CA ALA A 621 9.61 -62.01 -26.57
C ALA A 621 8.99 -63.42 -26.43
N THR A 622 7.83 -63.55 -25.78
CA THR A 622 7.08 -64.81 -25.71
C THR A 622 6.47 -65.19 -27.06
N LYS A 623 5.89 -64.22 -27.79
CA LYS A 623 5.39 -64.46 -29.17
C LYS A 623 6.48 -64.89 -30.15
N LYS A 624 7.73 -64.45 -29.96
CA LYS A 624 8.88 -64.90 -30.79
C LYS A 624 9.39 -66.30 -30.45
N LYS A 625 9.04 -66.85 -29.28
CA LYS A 625 9.41 -68.22 -28.88
C LYS A 625 8.40 -69.28 -29.34
N GLU A 626 7.17 -68.89 -29.68
CA GLU A 626 6.12 -69.83 -30.12
C GLU A 626 6.16 -70.20 -31.63
N VAL A 627 7.05 -69.58 -32.43
CA VAL A 627 7.11 -69.81 -33.90
C VAL A 627 8.13 -70.90 -34.31
N LYS A 628 8.75 -71.60 -33.37
CA LYS A 628 9.72 -72.67 -33.66
C LYS A 628 9.41 -73.90 -32.83
N PHE A 629 8.45 -74.74 -33.22
CA PHE A 629 8.47 -76.20 -33.06
C PHE A 629 7.12 -76.76 -33.52
N GLU A 630 7.03 -77.22 -34.76
CA GLU A 630 5.95 -78.15 -35.12
C GLU A 630 6.38 -79.09 -36.27
N LYS A 631 6.82 -80.28 -35.89
CA LYS A 631 6.79 -81.50 -36.71
C LYS A 631 6.05 -82.56 -35.88
N LEU A 632 4.94 -83.04 -36.44
CA LEU A 632 4.16 -84.25 -36.07
C LEU A 632 5.03 -85.52 -35.86
N PRO A 633 4.54 -86.70 -35.37
CA PRO A 633 3.14 -87.12 -35.06
C PRO A 633 2.90 -88.08 -33.83
N GLN A 634 1.61 -88.39 -33.59
CA GLN A 634 1.00 -89.69 -33.21
C GLN A 634 1.03 -90.30 -31.77
N LYS A 635 -0.20 -90.66 -31.35
CA LYS A 635 -0.70 -91.91 -30.69
C LYS A 635 -0.86 -92.04 -29.14
N SER A 636 -2.09 -92.47 -28.81
CA SER A 636 -2.53 -93.51 -27.85
C SER A 636 -2.66 -93.29 -26.33
N VAL A 637 -3.93 -93.43 -25.89
CA VAL A 637 -4.47 -94.40 -24.88
C VAL A 637 -4.12 -94.24 -23.37
N GLN A 638 -5.18 -93.80 -22.65
CA GLN A 638 -5.76 -94.30 -21.38
C GLN A 638 -5.06 -94.25 -20.00
N THR A 639 -5.94 -93.89 -19.04
CA THR A 639 -6.17 -94.37 -17.65
C THR A 639 -5.45 -93.73 -16.45
N ASN A 640 -6.27 -93.03 -15.64
CA ASN A 640 -6.55 -93.19 -14.19
C ASN A 640 -5.37 -93.08 -13.19
N THR A 641 -5.41 -92.39 -12.03
CA THR A 641 -6.49 -92.07 -11.08
C THR A 641 -6.01 -91.04 -10.03
N ALA A 642 -6.90 -90.08 -9.70
CA ALA A 642 -7.22 -89.45 -8.40
C ALA A 642 -6.14 -88.99 -7.39
N THR A 643 -6.13 -87.70 -7.03
CA THR A 643 -6.78 -87.15 -5.80
C THR A 643 -6.56 -85.62 -5.60
N VAL A 644 -7.68 -84.90 -5.38
CA VAL A 644 -7.91 -83.74 -4.48
C VAL A 644 -7.29 -82.35 -4.79
N ASN A 645 -8.10 -81.42 -5.31
CA ASN A 645 -8.51 -80.16 -4.64
C ASN A 645 -9.46 -79.31 -5.52
N ASP A 646 -10.49 -78.75 -4.90
CA ASP A 646 -11.72 -78.19 -5.49
C ASP A 646 -11.56 -76.86 -6.24
N VAL A 647 -12.11 -76.83 -7.46
CA VAL A 647 -12.41 -75.64 -8.27
C VAL A 647 -13.82 -75.83 -8.83
N PRO A 648 -14.77 -74.90 -8.62
CA PRO A 648 -16.03 -74.92 -9.36
C PRO A 648 -16.00 -73.95 -10.55
N GLU A 649 -16.27 -74.55 -11.72
CA GLU A 649 -17.04 -74.01 -12.85
C GLU A 649 -16.53 -72.76 -13.58
N THR A 650 -16.17 -72.93 -14.85
CA THR A 650 -17.10 -72.60 -15.95
C THR A 650 -16.54 -72.96 -17.34
N LYS A 651 -17.33 -73.80 -18.03
CA LYS A 651 -17.72 -73.76 -19.46
C LYS A 651 -16.64 -73.78 -20.57
N LYS A 652 -16.70 -74.87 -21.33
CA LYS A 652 -16.17 -75.05 -22.70
C LYS A 652 -16.95 -74.21 -23.73
N GLU A 653 -16.28 -74.04 -24.88
CA GLU A 653 -16.76 -73.67 -26.24
C GLU A 653 -17.00 -72.18 -26.56
N PRO A 654 -16.93 -71.73 -27.83
CA PRO A 654 -16.31 -72.30 -29.04
C PRO A 654 -15.47 -71.24 -29.83
N ALA A 655 -14.87 -71.64 -30.95
CA ALA A 655 -14.41 -70.69 -31.96
C ALA A 655 -15.59 -69.83 -32.42
N LEU A 656 -15.53 -68.51 -32.29
CA LEU A 656 -16.61 -67.62 -32.73
C LEU A 656 -16.09 -66.47 -33.59
N ASP A 657 -16.82 -66.35 -34.69
CA ASP A 657 -16.78 -65.42 -35.78
C ASP A 657 -16.76 -63.95 -35.31
N LEU A 658 -16.14 -63.07 -36.09
CA LEU A 658 -15.90 -61.65 -35.74
C LEU A 658 -17.17 -60.85 -35.39
N ALA A 659 -18.35 -61.37 -35.72
CA ALA A 659 -19.65 -60.81 -35.36
C ALA A 659 -19.99 -60.92 -33.84
N ASP A 660 -19.54 -61.97 -33.13
CA ASP A 660 -19.87 -62.19 -31.71
C ASP A 660 -19.06 -61.29 -30.75
N LEU A 661 -17.88 -60.85 -31.17
CA LEU A 661 -17.09 -59.86 -30.43
C LEU A 661 -17.77 -58.48 -30.47
N GLY A 662 -18.42 -58.16 -31.59
CA GLY A 662 -19.25 -56.95 -31.74
C GLY A 662 -20.47 -56.96 -30.82
N ALA A 663 -21.14 -58.11 -30.67
CA ALA A 663 -22.27 -58.28 -29.76
C ALA A 663 -21.85 -58.17 -28.28
N LYS A 664 -20.69 -58.74 -27.89
CA LYS A 664 -20.12 -58.57 -26.53
C LYS A 664 -19.71 -57.13 -26.21
N CYS A 665 -19.25 -56.35 -27.19
CA CYS A 665 -18.90 -54.94 -26.99
C CYS A 665 -20.13 -54.03 -26.74
N LYS A 666 -21.30 -54.36 -27.30
CA LYS A 666 -22.58 -53.71 -26.92
C LYS A 666 -23.02 -54.12 -25.52
N GLY A 667 -22.87 -55.40 -25.16
CA GLY A 667 -23.17 -55.90 -23.82
C GLY A 667 -22.32 -55.25 -22.73
N LEU A 668 -21.02 -55.07 -22.96
CA LEU A 668 -20.11 -54.44 -21.98
C LEU A 668 -20.43 -52.97 -21.72
N ARG A 669 -20.92 -52.22 -22.72
CA ARG A 669 -21.39 -50.84 -22.49
C ARG A 669 -22.67 -50.80 -21.66
N HIS A 670 -23.58 -51.75 -21.87
CA HIS A 670 -24.76 -51.88 -21.02
C HIS A 670 -24.42 -52.36 -19.61
N GLU A 671 -23.52 -53.32 -19.45
CA GLU A 671 -23.06 -53.79 -18.14
C GLU A 671 -22.32 -52.68 -17.37
N GLU A 672 -21.54 -51.86 -18.08
CA GLU A 672 -20.88 -50.67 -17.54
C GLU A 672 -21.88 -49.60 -17.10
N VAL A 673 -22.93 -49.37 -17.88
CA VAL A 673 -24.02 -48.46 -17.52
C VAL A 673 -24.84 -49.01 -16.35
N ILE A 674 -25.14 -50.31 -16.32
CA ILE A 674 -25.82 -50.98 -15.21
C ILE A 674 -24.97 -50.90 -13.93
N ARG A 675 -23.65 -51.06 -14.04
CA ARG A 675 -22.74 -50.91 -12.90
C ARG A 675 -22.71 -49.48 -12.39
N ARG A 676 -22.58 -48.48 -13.28
CA ARG A 676 -22.67 -47.06 -12.89
C ARG A 676 -24.03 -46.70 -12.29
N GLN A 677 -25.11 -47.27 -12.79
CA GLN A 677 -26.46 -47.10 -12.23
C GLN A 677 -26.60 -47.78 -10.87
N LYS A 678 -26.02 -48.97 -10.67
CA LYS A 678 -25.96 -49.64 -9.36
C LYS A 678 -25.12 -48.86 -8.36
N ASP A 679 -23.96 -48.35 -8.76
CA ASP A 679 -23.08 -47.54 -7.93
C ASP A 679 -23.76 -46.21 -7.53
N ALA A 680 -24.40 -45.54 -8.49
CA ALA A 680 -25.20 -44.34 -8.23
C ALA A 680 -26.41 -44.62 -7.31
N LEU A 681 -27.04 -45.80 -7.43
CA LEU A 681 -28.12 -46.23 -6.53
C LEU A 681 -27.62 -46.55 -5.12
N ILE A 682 -26.43 -47.13 -4.97
CA ILE A 682 -25.79 -47.34 -3.67
C ILE A 682 -25.45 -45.99 -3.04
N GLU A 683 -24.89 -45.05 -3.82
CA GLU A 683 -24.61 -43.69 -3.36
C GLU A 683 -25.89 -42.94 -2.96
N LEU A 684 -26.98 -43.06 -3.74
CA LEU A 684 -28.29 -42.51 -3.40
C LEU A 684 -28.87 -43.15 -2.14
N ARG A 685 -28.73 -44.47 -1.97
CA ARG A 685 -29.17 -45.18 -0.75
C ARG A 685 -28.37 -44.76 0.48
N ASP A 686 -27.06 -44.56 0.35
CA ASP A 686 -26.23 -44.03 1.45
C ASP A 686 -26.52 -42.55 1.73
N ARG A 687 -26.84 -41.77 0.70
CA ARG A 687 -27.26 -40.37 0.84
C ARG A 687 -28.66 -40.25 1.46
N ILE A 688 -29.57 -41.16 1.13
CA ILE A 688 -30.88 -41.29 1.79
C ILE A 688 -30.69 -41.79 3.23
N LYS A 689 -29.81 -42.76 3.49
CA LYS A 689 -29.53 -43.26 4.85
C LYS A 689 -28.86 -42.21 5.74
N THR A 690 -28.02 -41.34 5.17
CA THR A 690 -27.47 -40.18 5.86
C THR A 690 -28.51 -39.08 6.04
N LEU A 691 -29.37 -38.84 5.04
CA LEU A 691 -30.50 -37.92 5.15
C LEU A 691 -31.54 -38.39 6.18
N GLU A 692 -31.88 -39.67 6.24
CA GLU A 692 -32.76 -40.31 7.24
C GLU A 692 -32.13 -40.27 8.63
N LYS A 693 -30.80 -40.45 8.74
CA LYS A 693 -30.06 -40.20 10.00
C LYS A 693 -30.08 -38.73 10.43
N THR A 694 -30.13 -37.78 9.49
CA THR A 694 -30.28 -36.35 9.79
C THR A 694 -31.74 -35.92 9.96
N HIS A 695 -32.71 -36.71 9.50
CA HIS A 695 -34.14 -36.46 9.61
C HIS A 695 -34.82 -37.21 10.77
N SER A 696 -34.12 -38.07 11.51
CA SER A 696 -34.61 -38.71 12.74
C SER A 696 -34.50 -37.83 14.00
N ALA A 697 -34.05 -36.58 13.87
CA ALA A 697 -34.00 -35.59 14.95
C ALA A 697 -34.85 -34.35 14.66
N LYS A 698 -36.16 -34.54 14.44
CA LYS A 698 -37.29 -33.64 14.76
C LYS A 698 -38.50 -33.98 13.88
N LYS A 699 -39.42 -34.77 14.44
CA LYS A 699 -40.88 -34.55 14.38
C LYS A 699 -41.59 -35.55 15.30
N VAL A 700 -42.41 -35.01 16.19
CA VAL A 700 -43.45 -35.65 17.04
C VAL A 700 -44.73 -34.86 16.70
N PRO A 701 -45.99 -35.33 16.86
CA PRO A 701 -46.53 -36.67 17.15
C PRO A 701 -47.66 -37.10 16.18
N GLU A 702 -47.86 -38.41 15.93
CA GLU A 702 -49.19 -39.06 15.93
C GLU A 702 -49.07 -40.54 15.54
N ALA A 703 -49.30 -41.43 16.51
CA ALA A 703 -50.00 -42.70 16.35
C ALA A 703 -49.96 -43.44 17.68
N LEU A 704 -50.98 -43.18 18.50
CA LEU A 704 -51.46 -44.17 19.47
C LEU A 704 -52.10 -45.31 18.65
N ILE A 705 -51.91 -46.55 19.12
CA ILE A 705 -52.66 -47.78 18.83
C ILE A 705 -51.88 -48.84 18.02
N VAL A 706 -51.56 -49.92 18.75
CA VAL A 706 -51.30 -51.31 18.30
C VAL A 706 -49.86 -51.68 17.94
N LEU A 707 -49.18 -52.20 18.97
CA LEU A 707 -48.32 -53.42 19.04
C LEU A 707 -47.27 -53.14 20.15
N LYS A 708 -47.43 -53.49 21.42
CA LYS A 708 -47.99 -54.72 22.02
C LYS A 708 -47.64 -55.99 21.25
N LYS A 709 -46.35 -56.16 20.99
CA LYS A 709 -45.66 -57.45 21.05
C LYS A 709 -44.18 -57.15 21.28
N ASP A 710 -43.57 -57.92 22.17
CA ASP A 710 -42.13 -57.91 22.50
C ASP A 710 -41.73 -57.04 23.70
N LEU A 711 -42.48 -57.21 24.80
CA LEU A 711 -41.89 -57.28 26.14
C LEU A 711 -42.02 -58.73 26.62
N SER A 712 -40.94 -59.50 26.60
CA SER A 712 -40.62 -60.52 27.62
C SER A 712 -39.38 -61.32 27.24
N GLU A 713 -38.20 -60.88 27.69
CA GLU A 713 -37.17 -61.78 28.25
C GLU A 713 -36.09 -60.95 28.95
N GLN A 714 -36.41 -60.41 30.13
CA GLN A 714 -35.60 -60.64 31.34
C GLN A 714 -36.29 -59.95 32.52
N VAL A 715 -37.22 -60.71 33.08
CA VAL A 715 -37.59 -60.64 34.48
C VAL A 715 -36.39 -61.15 35.30
N THR A 716 -35.97 -60.36 36.29
CA THR A 716 -35.70 -60.69 37.71
C THR A 716 -34.69 -59.65 38.23
N GLN A 717 -34.93 -58.88 39.30
CA GLN A 717 -35.60 -59.15 40.57
C GLN A 717 -36.34 -57.88 41.06
N LYS A 718 -37.64 -58.01 41.31
CA LYS A 718 -38.33 -58.11 42.62
C LYS A 718 -38.80 -56.75 43.17
N ILE A 719 -40.10 -56.46 43.04
CA ILE A 719 -41.16 -56.54 44.09
C ILE A 719 -41.12 -55.30 45.01
N GLY A 720 -42.18 -54.52 45.22
CA GLY A 720 -43.58 -54.63 44.81
C GLY A 720 -44.44 -53.59 45.56
N LEU A 721 -45.75 -53.65 45.28
CA LEU A 721 -46.91 -53.05 46.01
C LEU A 721 -47.18 -51.57 45.73
N GLU A 722 -48.16 -51.28 44.87
CA GLU A 722 -49.60 -51.03 45.17
C GLU A 722 -49.85 -49.54 45.48
N LYS A 723 -50.44 -48.79 44.55
CA LYS A 723 -51.86 -48.60 44.24
C LYS A 723 -52.43 -47.34 44.92
N GLU A 724 -52.90 -46.47 44.02
CA GLU A 724 -54.10 -45.63 44.12
C GLU A 724 -54.17 -44.36 44.97
N HIS A 725 -54.81 -43.39 44.30
CA HIS A 725 -55.69 -42.33 44.78
C HIS A 725 -55.12 -41.03 45.38
N MET A 726 -55.35 -39.95 44.62
CA MET A 726 -55.63 -38.59 45.11
C MET A 726 -56.79 -38.64 46.12
N PRO A 727 -56.85 -37.81 47.19
CA PRO A 727 -57.29 -36.39 47.05
C PRO A 727 -56.79 -35.34 48.10
N THR A 728 -56.77 -34.07 47.65
CA THR A 728 -57.43 -32.87 48.24
C THR A 728 -57.17 -32.38 49.70
N LYS A 729 -56.59 -31.16 49.77
CA LYS A 729 -56.81 -29.98 50.68
C LYS A 729 -56.58 -30.04 52.21
N LYS A 730 -55.90 -28.95 52.66
CA LYS A 730 -56.07 -28.13 53.90
C LYS A 730 -55.80 -28.86 55.24
N GLU A 731 -55.38 -28.27 56.35
CA GLU A 731 -54.84 -26.97 56.79
C GLU A 731 -54.17 -27.27 58.16
N ALA A 732 -53.13 -26.53 58.50
CA ALA A 732 -52.61 -26.21 59.84
C ALA A 732 -52.58 -27.26 60.98
N SER A 733 -51.36 -27.63 61.42
CA SER A 733 -50.93 -27.52 62.84
C SER A 733 -49.48 -28.01 63.03
N LYS A 734 -48.65 -27.19 63.68
CA LYS A 734 -47.49 -27.64 64.48
C LYS A 734 -48.01 -27.96 65.91
N PRO A 735 -47.26 -28.55 66.87
CA PRO A 735 -45.85 -29.01 66.86
C PRO A 735 -45.64 -30.43 67.47
N SER A 736 -44.44 -31.01 67.36
CA SER A 736 -43.67 -31.63 68.48
C SER A 736 -42.67 -32.68 68.00
N ARG A 737 -41.41 -32.49 68.44
CA ARG A 737 -40.26 -33.41 68.72
C ARG A 737 -40.46 -34.90 68.32
N TYR A 738 -39.57 -35.58 67.60
CA TYR A 738 -38.12 -35.78 67.78
C TYR A 738 -37.47 -36.20 66.43
N SER A 739 -36.15 -35.93 66.31
CA SER A 739 -35.08 -36.34 65.35
C SER A 739 -35.25 -37.60 64.45
N PRO A 740 -34.40 -37.90 63.41
CA PRO A 740 -33.12 -37.27 62.99
C PRO A 740 -32.82 -37.26 61.45
N ASN A 741 -32.49 -36.13 60.81
CA ASN A 741 -31.68 -36.17 59.57
C ASN A 741 -31.04 -34.82 59.19
N VAL A 742 -29.86 -34.53 59.74
CA VAL A 742 -29.11 -33.29 59.45
C VAL A 742 -28.04 -33.48 58.36
N TYR A 743 -27.75 -34.70 57.91
CA TYR A 743 -26.62 -34.94 57.00
C TYR A 743 -26.98 -34.99 55.50
N SER A 744 -28.23 -35.31 55.11
CA SER A 744 -28.62 -35.35 53.68
C SER A 744 -28.88 -33.96 53.07
N ASN A 745 -29.46 -33.03 53.83
CA ASN A 745 -29.83 -31.70 53.32
C ASN A 745 -28.64 -30.75 53.12
N ILE A 746 -27.52 -30.99 53.81
CA ILE A 746 -26.31 -30.15 53.67
C ILE A 746 -25.56 -30.51 52.39
N ALA A 747 -25.53 -31.78 51.99
CA ALA A 747 -24.91 -32.21 50.74
C ALA A 747 -25.71 -31.72 49.53
N MET A 748 -27.03 -31.94 49.50
CA MET A 748 -27.92 -31.41 48.45
C MET A 748 -27.94 -29.88 48.43
N GLY A 749 -27.89 -29.22 49.58
CA GLY A 749 -27.81 -27.76 49.67
C GLY A 749 -26.48 -27.18 49.23
N ARG A 750 -25.38 -27.95 49.26
CA ARG A 750 -24.07 -27.55 48.73
C ARG A 750 -23.98 -27.75 47.23
N THR A 751 -24.47 -28.87 46.70
CA THR A 751 -24.55 -29.09 45.24
C THR A 751 -25.53 -28.12 44.58
N ALA A 752 -26.71 -27.89 45.17
CA ALA A 752 -27.66 -26.89 44.65
C ALA A 752 -27.10 -25.46 44.71
N LYS A 753 -26.30 -25.11 45.73
CA LYS A 753 -25.61 -23.80 45.79
C LYS A 753 -24.48 -23.68 44.78
N LEU A 754 -23.75 -24.76 44.52
CA LEU A 754 -22.70 -24.80 43.51
C LEU A 754 -23.29 -24.70 42.09
N GLU A 755 -24.34 -25.48 41.78
CA GLU A 755 -25.07 -25.41 40.51
C GLU A 755 -25.74 -24.04 40.30
N MET A 756 -26.26 -23.42 41.37
CA MET A 756 -26.74 -22.03 41.30
C MET A 756 -25.59 -21.06 41.00
N SER A 757 -24.40 -21.24 41.60
CA SER A 757 -23.22 -20.42 41.32
C SER A 757 -22.77 -20.55 39.85
N ASP A 758 -22.68 -21.77 39.32
CA ASP A 758 -22.26 -22.05 37.95
C ASP A 758 -23.30 -21.53 36.91
N ALA A 759 -24.59 -21.61 37.22
CA ALA A 759 -25.65 -21.02 36.41
C ALA A 759 -25.57 -19.48 36.34
N PHE A 760 -25.07 -18.84 37.40
CA PHE A 760 -24.89 -17.38 37.43
C PHE A 760 -23.62 -16.92 36.71
N ASP A 761 -22.57 -17.72 36.70
CA ASP A 761 -21.35 -17.42 35.95
C ASP A 761 -21.58 -17.56 34.43
N SER A 762 -22.33 -18.59 33.99
CA SER A 762 -22.74 -18.74 32.59
C SER A 762 -23.69 -17.64 32.11
N GLU A 763 -24.58 -17.12 32.96
CA GLU A 763 -25.43 -15.98 32.65
C GLU A 763 -24.63 -14.68 32.46
N LYS A 764 -23.62 -14.45 33.32
CA LYS A 764 -22.74 -13.28 33.18
C LYS A 764 -22.00 -13.29 31.84
N MET A 765 -21.47 -14.44 31.44
CA MET A 765 -20.81 -14.60 30.14
C MET A 765 -21.75 -14.31 28.96
N TYR A 766 -23.01 -14.72 29.03
CA TYR A 766 -24.01 -14.41 28.01
C TYR A 766 -24.26 -12.90 27.90
N LEU A 767 -24.42 -12.20 29.03
CA LEU A 767 -24.63 -10.76 29.05
C LEU A 767 -23.43 -9.99 28.51
N ASP A 768 -22.21 -10.39 28.90
CA ASP A 768 -20.97 -9.80 28.39
C ASP A 768 -20.85 -9.99 26.86
N LEU A 769 -21.20 -11.18 26.35
CA LEU A 769 -21.20 -11.49 24.92
C LEU A 769 -22.23 -10.66 24.15
N ILE A 770 -23.47 -10.57 24.63
CA ILE A 770 -24.54 -9.79 23.99
C ILE A 770 -24.20 -8.30 23.98
N HIS A 771 -23.62 -7.77 25.06
CA HIS A 771 -23.19 -6.38 25.12
C HIS A 771 -22.02 -6.11 24.15
N ALA A 772 -21.03 -7.00 24.08
CA ALA A 772 -19.93 -6.89 23.13
C ALA A 772 -20.40 -6.96 21.67
N LEU A 773 -21.29 -7.91 21.34
CA LEU A 773 -21.88 -8.05 20.01
C LEU A 773 -22.74 -6.84 19.64
N GLY A 774 -23.57 -6.36 20.55
CA GLY A 774 -24.36 -5.15 20.36
C GLY A 774 -23.50 -3.92 20.09
N SER A 775 -22.41 -3.76 20.84
CA SER A 775 -21.44 -2.67 20.65
C SER A 775 -20.74 -2.75 19.29
N LEU A 776 -20.24 -3.94 18.90
CA LEU A 776 -19.56 -4.16 17.62
C LEU A 776 -20.46 -3.92 16.41
N MET A 777 -21.74 -4.29 16.53
CA MET A 777 -22.72 -4.12 15.45
C MET A 777 -23.51 -2.81 15.53
N ASN A 778 -23.15 -1.93 16.48
CA ASN A 778 -23.80 -0.65 16.78
C ASN A 778 -25.33 -0.78 16.94
N MET A 779 -25.76 -1.80 17.69
CA MET A 779 -27.15 -2.06 18.02
C MET A 779 -27.46 -1.56 19.43
N LYS A 780 -28.38 -0.59 19.53
CA LYS A 780 -28.79 0.05 20.80
C LYS A 780 -30.04 -0.57 21.44
N GLU A 781 -30.64 -1.57 20.80
CA GLU A 781 -32.01 -2.03 21.07
C GLU A 781 -32.10 -3.38 21.81
N LEU A 782 -30.97 -3.94 22.26
CA LEU A 782 -30.94 -5.23 22.96
C LEU A 782 -31.46 -5.04 24.40
N THR A 783 -32.66 -5.54 24.67
CA THR A 783 -33.41 -5.28 25.90
C THR A 783 -33.45 -6.47 26.86
N GLY A 784 -32.95 -7.64 26.45
CA GLY A 784 -32.87 -8.89 27.21
C GLY A 784 -31.70 -8.98 28.21
N VAL A 785 -31.11 -7.83 28.58
CA VAL A 785 -29.90 -7.73 29.42
C VAL A 785 -30.16 -7.85 30.94
N GLN A 786 -31.36 -8.29 31.34
CA GLN A 786 -31.74 -8.41 32.75
C GLN A 786 -31.23 -9.72 33.39
N PRO A 787 -30.65 -9.69 34.61
CA PRO A 787 -30.26 -10.90 35.35
C PRO A 787 -31.46 -11.71 35.86
N VAL A 788 -31.38 -13.04 35.77
CA VAL A 788 -32.47 -13.98 36.12
C VAL A 788 -32.49 -14.35 37.62
N LYS A 789 -31.51 -13.89 38.40
CA LYS A 789 -31.21 -14.30 39.79
C LYS A 789 -32.39 -14.30 40.77
N HIS A 790 -33.37 -13.40 40.62
CA HIS A 790 -34.49 -13.23 41.56
C HIS A 790 -35.86 -13.08 40.89
N LEU A 791 -35.98 -13.53 39.64
CA LEU A 791 -37.21 -13.39 38.86
C LEU A 791 -38.17 -14.56 39.10
N SER A 792 -39.47 -14.27 39.16
CA SER A 792 -40.55 -15.26 39.16
C SER A 792 -40.58 -16.02 37.83
N GLN A 793 -41.19 -17.22 37.79
CA GLN A 793 -41.21 -18.05 36.59
C GLN A 793 -41.76 -17.30 35.35
N ASP A 794 -42.84 -16.53 35.53
CA ASP A 794 -43.44 -15.70 34.46
C ASP A 794 -42.50 -14.58 33.97
N GLU A 795 -41.70 -13.99 34.87
CA GLU A 795 -40.71 -12.97 34.50
C GLU A 795 -39.50 -13.59 33.79
N ARG A 796 -39.11 -14.82 34.15
CA ARG A 796 -38.05 -15.56 33.45
C ARG A 796 -38.45 -15.88 32.02
N GLU A 797 -39.69 -16.27 31.80
CA GLU A 797 -40.23 -16.53 30.46
C GLU A 797 -40.27 -15.25 29.60
N LYS A 798 -40.64 -14.10 30.20
CA LYS A 798 -40.58 -12.80 29.53
C LYS A 798 -39.14 -12.39 29.14
N VAL A 799 -38.18 -12.55 30.05
CA VAL A 799 -36.76 -12.29 29.76
C VAL A 799 -36.24 -13.26 28.68
N GLY A 800 -36.66 -14.53 28.71
CA GLY A 800 -36.36 -15.51 27.67
C GLY A 800 -36.87 -15.10 26.29
N LEU A 801 -38.12 -14.65 26.19
CA LEU A 801 -38.70 -14.14 24.95
C LEU A 801 -37.96 -12.88 24.45
N GLN A 802 -37.54 -12.00 25.35
CA GLN A 802 -36.79 -10.80 24.97
C GLN A 802 -35.39 -11.15 24.45
N ARG A 803 -34.69 -12.08 25.11
CA ARG A 803 -33.41 -12.61 24.65
C ARG A 803 -33.54 -13.28 23.27
N GLN A 804 -34.64 -13.98 23.00
CA GLN A 804 -34.90 -14.58 21.69
C GLN A 804 -35.09 -13.52 20.60
N LYS A 805 -35.86 -12.45 20.87
CA LYS A 805 -36.04 -11.32 19.94
C LYS A 805 -34.72 -10.60 19.67
N ASP A 806 -33.93 -10.36 20.70
CA ASP A 806 -32.61 -9.75 20.59
C ASP A 806 -31.66 -10.59 19.70
N LEU A 807 -31.67 -11.92 19.87
CA LEU A 807 -30.90 -12.82 19.02
C LEU A 807 -31.36 -12.80 17.55
N GLU A 808 -32.66 -12.72 17.31
CA GLU A 808 -33.23 -12.62 15.95
C GLU A 808 -32.80 -11.30 15.27
N LEU A 809 -32.86 -10.18 16.00
CA LEU A 809 -32.37 -8.89 15.51
C LEU A 809 -30.87 -8.90 15.18
N LEU A 810 -30.05 -9.53 16.03
CA LEU A 810 -28.62 -9.70 15.79
C LEU A 810 -28.39 -10.58 14.55
N TYR A 811 -29.13 -11.68 14.41
CA TYR A 811 -29.03 -12.56 13.25
C TYR A 811 -29.36 -11.83 11.95
N ASP A 812 -30.43 -11.04 11.92
CA ASP A 812 -30.83 -10.25 10.76
C ASP A 812 -29.77 -9.21 10.39
N LYS A 813 -29.18 -8.54 11.39
CA LYS A 813 -28.11 -7.57 11.18
C LYS A 813 -26.87 -8.25 10.60
N ILE A 814 -26.46 -9.38 11.16
CA ILE A 814 -25.32 -10.19 10.67
C ILE A 814 -25.60 -10.65 9.24
N SER A 815 -26.80 -11.14 8.95
CA SER A 815 -27.19 -11.61 7.62
C SER A 815 -27.15 -10.48 6.58
N LYS A 816 -27.61 -9.28 6.94
CA LYS A 816 -27.52 -8.08 6.08
C LYS A 816 -26.07 -7.67 5.83
N LEU A 817 -25.24 -7.65 6.88
CA LEU A 817 -23.82 -7.33 6.75
C LEU A 817 -23.07 -8.37 5.91
N LYS A 818 -23.37 -9.66 6.08
CA LYS A 818 -22.84 -10.75 5.25
C LYS A 818 -23.23 -10.57 3.79
N SER A 819 -24.51 -10.30 3.50
CA SER A 819 -24.98 -10.06 2.13
C SER A 819 -24.37 -8.80 1.50
N GLN A 820 -24.06 -7.77 2.29
CA GLN A 820 -23.33 -6.58 1.83
C GLN A 820 -21.86 -6.88 1.56
N LEU A 821 -21.23 -7.69 2.42
CA LEU A 821 -19.84 -8.12 2.25
C LEU A 821 -19.70 -8.97 0.98
N GLU A 822 -20.56 -9.96 0.77
CA GLU A 822 -20.56 -10.80 -0.44
C GLU A 822 -20.71 -9.97 -1.73
N ARG A 823 -21.58 -8.95 -1.72
CA ARG A 823 -21.71 -8.02 -2.86
C ARG A 823 -20.44 -7.18 -3.08
N LYS A 824 -19.80 -6.71 -2.02
CA LYS A 824 -18.53 -5.98 -2.13
C LYS A 824 -17.39 -6.89 -2.61
N GLU A 825 -17.36 -8.16 -2.18
CA GLU A 825 -16.41 -9.14 -2.67
C GLU A 825 -16.58 -9.44 -4.15
N LEU A 826 -17.83 -9.52 -4.65
CA LEU A 826 -18.09 -9.66 -6.09
C LEU A 826 -17.61 -8.43 -6.87
N LEU A 827 -17.92 -7.22 -6.39
CA LEU A 827 -17.44 -5.98 -7.01
C LEU A 827 -15.90 -5.89 -7.02
N LEU A 828 -15.23 -6.33 -5.95
CA LEU A 828 -13.77 -6.39 -5.91
C LEU A 828 -13.21 -7.38 -6.94
N LYS A 829 -13.86 -8.53 -7.16
CA LYS A 829 -13.47 -9.48 -8.22
C LYS A 829 -13.63 -8.87 -9.62
N GLU A 830 -14.67 -8.08 -9.84
CA GLU A 830 -14.84 -7.33 -11.08
C GLU A 830 -13.70 -6.33 -11.28
N TYR A 831 -13.34 -5.55 -10.25
CA TYR A 831 -12.18 -4.66 -10.32
C TYR A 831 -10.86 -5.39 -10.51
N GLU A 832 -10.65 -6.56 -9.89
CA GLU A 832 -9.47 -7.39 -10.15
C GLU A 832 -9.39 -7.82 -11.62
N SER A 833 -10.52 -8.21 -12.22
CA SER A 833 -10.62 -8.54 -13.66
C SER A 833 -10.30 -7.33 -14.54
N ASP A 834 -10.85 -6.16 -14.22
CA ASP A 834 -10.60 -4.92 -14.98
C ASP A 834 -9.14 -4.49 -14.90
N ILE A 835 -8.50 -4.61 -13.74
CA ILE A 835 -7.07 -4.34 -13.55
C ILE A 835 -6.23 -5.29 -14.41
N GLU A 836 -6.59 -6.56 -14.48
CA GLU A 836 -5.88 -7.54 -15.30
C GLU A 836 -6.06 -7.24 -16.80
N GLN A 837 -7.26 -6.84 -17.22
CA GLN A 837 -7.49 -6.38 -18.60
C GLN A 837 -6.67 -5.12 -18.93
N LEU A 838 -6.57 -4.16 -17.99
CA LEU A 838 -5.74 -2.97 -18.16
C LEU A 838 -4.25 -3.32 -18.31
N ARG A 839 -3.75 -4.34 -17.60
CA ARG A 839 -2.36 -4.83 -17.78
C ARG A 839 -2.15 -5.38 -19.19
N VAL A 840 -3.03 -6.26 -19.66
CA VAL A 840 -2.96 -6.82 -21.02
C VAL A 840 -3.06 -5.72 -22.08
N ASN A 841 -3.95 -4.74 -21.89
CA ASN A 841 -4.08 -3.60 -22.79
C ASN A 841 -2.82 -2.73 -22.81
N LYS A 842 -2.18 -2.53 -21.65
CA LYS A 842 -0.90 -1.82 -21.54
C LYS A 842 0.23 -2.54 -22.27
N GLU A 843 0.33 -3.86 -22.14
CA GLU A 843 1.30 -4.67 -22.88
C GLU A 843 1.06 -4.58 -24.39
N SER A 844 -0.19 -4.68 -24.81
CA SER A 844 -0.58 -4.54 -26.22
C SER A 844 -0.24 -3.15 -26.77
N LEU A 845 -0.48 -2.08 -25.99
CA LEU A 845 -0.11 -0.72 -26.36
C LEU A 845 1.42 -0.57 -26.49
N GLN A 846 2.21 -1.19 -25.61
CA GLN A 846 3.67 -1.19 -25.73
C GLN A 846 4.16 -1.90 -26.99
N VAL A 847 3.49 -2.99 -27.40
CA VAL A 847 3.79 -3.66 -28.68
C VAL A 847 3.47 -2.73 -29.85
N CYS A 848 2.27 -2.12 -29.87
CA CYS A 848 1.90 -1.17 -30.92
C CYS A 848 2.87 0.03 -30.98
N GLN A 849 3.32 0.55 -29.84
CA GLN A 849 4.31 1.65 -29.80
C GLN A 849 5.66 1.23 -30.40
N LYS A 850 6.12 0.00 -30.12
CA LYS A 850 7.33 -0.55 -30.74
C LYS A 850 7.19 -0.75 -32.25
N GLU A 851 6.00 -1.12 -32.72
CA GLU A 851 5.72 -1.23 -34.15
C GLU A 851 5.65 0.14 -34.83
N MET A 852 5.02 1.13 -34.19
CA MET A 852 4.96 2.51 -34.69
C MET A 852 6.36 3.12 -34.82
N THR A 853 7.23 2.94 -33.81
CA THR A 853 8.63 3.42 -33.88
C THR A 853 9.44 2.72 -34.97
N LYS A 854 9.25 1.41 -35.17
CA LYS A 854 9.87 0.70 -36.30
C LYS A 854 9.41 1.21 -37.66
N LEU A 855 8.11 1.48 -37.81
CA LEU A 855 7.55 2.03 -39.04
C LEU A 855 8.02 3.47 -39.28
N GLU A 856 8.12 4.27 -38.22
CA GLU A 856 8.69 5.62 -38.29
C GLU A 856 10.14 5.57 -38.80
N ASP A 857 10.98 4.69 -38.24
CA ASP A 857 12.35 4.48 -38.71
C ASP A 857 12.41 4.02 -40.18
N GLU A 858 11.49 3.15 -40.61
CA GLU A 858 11.41 2.71 -42.00
C GLU A 858 11.05 3.86 -42.94
N VAL A 859 10.07 4.70 -42.56
CA VAL A 859 9.70 5.89 -43.33
C VAL A 859 10.86 6.86 -43.43
N TYR A 860 11.65 7.05 -42.37
CA TYR A 860 12.86 7.88 -42.42
C TYR A 860 13.92 7.29 -43.37
N ARG A 861 14.15 5.98 -43.33
CA ARG A 861 15.06 5.30 -44.26
C ARG A 861 14.62 5.43 -45.71
N GLU A 862 13.34 5.17 -46.00
CA GLU A 862 12.77 5.33 -47.34
C GLU A 862 12.85 6.79 -47.81
N ALA A 863 12.67 7.78 -46.92
CA ALA A 863 12.81 9.19 -47.26
C ALA A 863 14.25 9.56 -47.64
N GLU A 864 15.24 9.01 -46.93
CA GLU A 864 16.66 9.17 -47.25
C GLU A 864 17.02 8.53 -48.59
N GLU A 865 16.58 7.29 -48.83
CA GLU A 865 16.78 6.61 -50.12
C GLU A 865 16.14 7.41 -51.26
N ASN A 866 14.90 7.89 -51.08
CA ASN A 866 14.23 8.73 -52.07
C ASN A 866 14.98 10.04 -52.34
N ALA A 867 15.61 10.64 -51.33
CA ALA A 867 16.43 11.84 -51.50
C ALA A 867 17.69 11.54 -52.33
N LEU A 868 18.38 10.44 -52.03
CA LEU A 868 19.55 9.98 -52.79
C LEU A 868 19.19 9.64 -54.25
N LEU A 869 18.07 8.96 -54.47
CA LEU A 869 17.58 8.65 -55.81
C LEU A 869 17.22 9.91 -56.60
N LYS A 870 16.58 10.91 -55.96
CA LYS A 870 16.31 12.21 -56.57
C LYS A 870 17.61 12.95 -56.94
N GLU A 871 18.63 12.89 -56.09
CA GLU A 871 19.93 13.48 -56.38
C GLU A 871 20.61 12.77 -57.56
N ALA A 872 20.63 11.44 -57.59
CA ALA A 872 21.17 10.65 -58.69
C ALA A 872 20.44 10.94 -60.01
N LEU A 873 19.11 11.07 -59.97
CA LEU A 873 18.30 11.48 -61.12
C LEU A 873 18.66 12.90 -61.57
N GLY A 874 18.86 13.84 -60.65
CA GLY A 874 19.30 15.19 -60.96
C GLY A 874 20.67 15.23 -61.63
N ARG A 875 21.64 14.47 -61.11
CA ARG A 875 22.99 14.34 -61.69
C ARG A 875 22.95 13.76 -63.10
N THR A 876 22.18 12.70 -63.33
CA THR A 876 22.04 12.08 -64.67
C THR A 876 21.34 13.01 -65.66
N GLN A 877 20.31 13.75 -65.24
CA GLN A 877 19.67 14.77 -66.06
C GLN A 877 20.64 15.91 -66.43
N LEU A 878 21.48 16.37 -65.49
CA LEU A 878 22.49 17.38 -65.75
C LEU A 878 23.51 16.89 -66.79
N GLN A 879 24.02 15.66 -66.64
CA GLN A 879 24.93 15.03 -67.61
C GLN A 879 24.29 14.93 -68.99
N LEU A 880 23.04 14.45 -69.07
CA LEU A 880 22.30 14.37 -70.33
C LEU A 880 22.14 15.74 -70.99
N ASN A 881 21.87 16.79 -70.21
CA ASN A 881 21.75 18.16 -70.72
C ASN A 881 23.10 18.71 -71.21
N GLN A 882 24.20 18.42 -70.52
CA GLN A 882 25.56 18.75 -70.98
C GLN A 882 25.88 18.04 -72.30
N GLU A 883 25.64 16.74 -72.40
CA GLU A 883 25.80 15.95 -73.62
C GLU A 883 24.95 16.48 -74.78
N LYS A 884 23.69 16.88 -74.51
CA LYS A 884 22.84 17.53 -75.52
C LYS A 884 23.43 18.85 -76.00
N ARG A 885 24.02 19.66 -75.10
CA ARG A 885 24.69 20.92 -75.46
C ARG A 885 25.96 20.67 -76.29
N LEU A 886 26.79 19.71 -75.89
CA LEU A 886 27.98 19.29 -76.63
C LEU A 886 27.61 18.76 -78.02
N ASN A 887 26.59 17.90 -78.13
CA ASN A 887 26.11 17.39 -79.40
C ASN A 887 25.57 18.50 -80.32
N ARG A 888 24.90 19.52 -79.78
CA ARG A 888 24.50 20.71 -80.56
C ARG A 888 25.72 21.50 -81.05
N ALA A 889 26.74 21.69 -80.20
CA ALA A 889 27.99 22.34 -80.59
C ALA A 889 28.74 21.56 -81.68
N ILE A 890 28.83 20.23 -81.56
CA ILE A 890 29.43 19.35 -82.58
C ILE A 890 28.66 19.41 -83.90
N LYS A 891 27.32 19.47 -83.86
CA LYS A 891 26.50 19.63 -85.08
C LYS A 891 26.75 20.98 -85.78
N LEU A 892 27.01 22.05 -85.03
CA LEU A 892 27.35 23.36 -85.58
C LEU A 892 28.78 23.42 -86.15
N HIS A 893 29.71 22.61 -85.61
CA HIS A 893 31.12 22.57 -86.02
C HIS A 893 31.47 21.49 -87.07
N LYS A 894 30.50 20.76 -87.64
CA LYS A 894 30.74 19.80 -88.74
C LYS A 894 30.48 20.45 -90.11
N PRO A 895 31.50 20.94 -90.85
CA PRO A 895 31.43 21.04 -92.30
C PRO A 895 31.45 19.62 -92.89
N GLY A 896 30.68 19.41 -93.95
CA GLY A 896 30.33 18.10 -94.50
C GLY A 896 31.48 17.09 -94.59
N ALA A 897 31.33 15.96 -93.88
CA ALA A 897 32.19 14.80 -94.04
C ALA A 897 31.40 13.68 -94.75
N LYS A 898 31.91 13.34 -95.94
CA LYS A 898 31.39 12.38 -96.92
C LYS A 898 31.22 10.97 -96.33
N LYS A 899 30.24 10.23 -96.85
CA LYS A 899 30.12 8.76 -96.74
C LYS A 899 31.47 8.11 -97.06
N ILE A 900 32.00 7.34 -96.11
CA ILE A 900 33.03 6.34 -96.39
C ILE A 900 32.45 5.00 -95.94
N TYR A 901 32.16 4.15 -96.91
CA TYR A 901 32.01 2.71 -96.72
C TYR A 901 33.40 2.13 -96.41
N PHE A 902 33.56 1.49 -95.26
CA PHE A 902 34.63 0.50 -95.06
C PHE A 902 34.03 -0.77 -94.47
N ALA A 903 34.04 -1.82 -95.28
CA ALA A 903 33.94 -3.20 -94.82
C ALA A 903 35.30 -3.61 -94.24
N GLY A 904 35.30 -4.33 -93.11
CA GLY A 904 36.47 -5.08 -92.66
C GLY A 904 36.79 -4.98 -91.16
N LYS A 905 36.58 -6.10 -90.46
CA LYS A 905 37.29 -6.58 -89.26
C LYS A 905 37.44 -5.60 -88.08
N ILE A 906 36.60 -5.79 -87.06
CA ILE A 906 36.84 -5.26 -85.70
C ILE A 906 37.93 -6.13 -85.03
N PRO A 907 39.05 -5.55 -84.55
CA PRO A 907 40.10 -6.29 -83.88
C PRO A 907 39.69 -6.67 -82.45
N ARG A 908 40.08 -7.90 -82.03
CA ARG A 908 39.83 -8.54 -80.72
C ARG A 908 40.24 -7.73 -79.46
N LEU A 909 40.80 -6.52 -79.59
CA LEU A 909 41.22 -5.70 -78.45
C LEU A 909 40.06 -4.97 -77.75
N THR A 910 38.97 -4.61 -78.45
CA THR A 910 37.83 -3.90 -77.83
C THR A 910 36.97 -4.82 -76.95
N MET A 911 36.96 -6.13 -77.22
CA MET A 911 36.24 -7.11 -76.38
C MET A 911 36.98 -7.40 -75.06
N ILE A 912 38.32 -7.29 -75.05
CA ILE A 912 39.14 -7.49 -73.84
C ILE A 912 39.03 -6.28 -72.90
N LEU A 913 38.90 -5.05 -73.43
CA LEU A 913 38.70 -3.85 -72.61
C LEU A 913 37.31 -3.79 -71.99
N LEU A 914 36.26 -4.24 -72.68
CA LEU A 914 34.90 -4.32 -72.11
C LEU A 914 34.77 -5.44 -71.05
N MET A 915 35.47 -6.57 -71.21
CA MET A 915 35.51 -7.60 -70.16
C MET A 915 36.32 -7.20 -68.92
N ARG A 916 37.34 -6.34 -69.05
CA ARG A 916 38.10 -5.83 -67.90
C ARG A 916 37.31 -4.82 -67.05
N VAL A 917 36.43 -4.02 -67.66
CA VAL A 917 35.60 -3.04 -66.93
C VAL A 917 34.42 -3.73 -66.22
N TYR A 918 33.89 -4.83 -66.77
CA TYR A 918 32.82 -5.59 -66.11
C TYR A 918 33.31 -6.52 -64.98
N CYS A 919 34.61 -6.83 -64.88
CA CYS A 919 35.16 -7.70 -63.85
C CYS A 919 35.63 -6.94 -62.59
N SER A 920 35.76 -5.60 -62.65
CA SER A 920 36.15 -4.78 -61.48
C SER A 920 34.98 -4.30 -60.61
N GLN A 921 33.72 -4.65 -60.94
CA GLN A 921 32.52 -4.25 -60.18
C GLN A 921 31.91 -5.37 -59.32
N CYS A 922 32.56 -6.54 -59.20
CA CYS A 922 32.11 -7.66 -58.37
C CYS A 922 32.98 -7.92 -57.12
N ALA A 923 33.71 -6.91 -56.62
CA ALA A 923 34.41 -7.00 -55.35
C ALA A 923 33.59 -6.28 -54.25
N SER A 924 32.73 -7.04 -53.56
CA SER A 924 32.12 -6.61 -52.29
C SER A 924 33.22 -6.44 -51.23
N PRO A 925 33.23 -5.34 -50.47
CA PRO A 925 34.01 -5.29 -49.23
C PRO A 925 33.19 -5.92 -48.10
N ALA A 926 33.60 -7.12 -47.71
CA ALA A 926 33.28 -7.63 -46.38
C ALA A 926 34.11 -6.88 -45.33
N ASN A 927 33.49 -6.65 -44.17
CA ASN A 927 34.02 -6.10 -42.91
C ASN A 927 34.12 -4.57 -42.79
N ASN A 928 33.17 -3.99 -42.05
CA ASN A 928 33.43 -3.45 -40.70
C ASN A 928 32.12 -3.07 -39.99
N SER A 929 32.10 -3.40 -38.69
CA SER A 929 31.08 -3.18 -37.63
C SER A 929 29.72 -3.85 -37.77
#